data_AF-A0A819ZIJ6-F1
#
_entry.id   AF-A0A819ZIJ6-F1
#
_cell.length_a   1.000
_cell.length_b   1.000
_cell.length_c   1.000
_cell.angle_alpha   90.00
_cell.angle_beta   90.00
_cell.angle_gamma   90.00
#
_symmetry.space_group_name_H-M   'P 1'
#
loop_
_entity.id
_entity.type
_entity.pdbx_description
1 polymer ?
#
loop_
_entity_poly.entity_id
_entity_poly.type
_entity_poly.pdbx_seq_one_letter_code
_entity_poly.pdbx_strand_id
1 'polypeptide(L)'
;MNVEAELNSSNNQLVTIQNSLAIELEKLQHEKFPQGFPKPIHVLQAVDDNVNGQLEQRLQQTDQDHIKESILLIPYYLGNFHWVGIFIEFKENRQIQRAELIDPVVDSEFLSDKIQKEFDKFYPGMVLFSKELQNHEDPKQSAQLIIQNLVKSVEDSLLIQALYQNANDLHNRNYLLQDNSSNYQKSISTIETLSELQGNKTKFNELYEPLSNVRVTFKNESKRYSLKKQSRIEQQIDDDEQFRTDVQSEINENRFDSLNTHNTTANDSVSLTTDNCYQLQLCESLKNQLQNGLCEHEINDEKELEEEIVKKKQEIESFEEKGRHNIAKKRRESLSKLEELQQLIDKIRVLGRPQTTENLEELRAILASGLSKRDVSDENELKEEIIKKKQEIENLQKQGKYKTVIKRQESLSTLEQLLELIDKIKALESIQSIDNLEELKTSLLKGLLEHDINDEKELEEEIIKRKQEIEILSNKGKHKVAEKRRNSLLALEELQVLNNKIKTLESSNLNMSNEIFHDAGIIISDRQEDDTITKERVTNLYNDFSLMPPCSEKSLINLLFLIALKLNDDKTGVSENNILRDDEIAKELQCFKEQLKIEELESTQIENFIGTVSVNIKDQNWKSAFSTLEKILKLIRPLNIPELFRLFEKVDETAHLIKGEDIILLLGGTGAGKSTTIHFLGGSLLKEIKVTGLNHIHPVRIKNPDLKKITTTPFARSQTQCITPVRIYFRDVGGSYNESIILCDTPGFEDTHGPEVDIANGIGIVKAIKG
;
A
#
# COMPACT_ATOMS: atom_id res chain seq x y z
N MET A 1 2.55 9.88 42.02
CA MET A 1 3.02 11.19 42.49
C MET A 1 3.94 11.10 43.72
N ASN A 2 4.83 10.09 43.84
CA ASN A 2 5.79 10.00 44.95
C ASN A 2 7.10 9.26 44.59
N VAL A 3 7.48 9.22 43.31
CA VAL A 3 8.77 8.64 42.84
C VAL A 3 9.83 9.73 42.64
N GLU A 4 9.43 10.99 42.48
CA GLU A 4 10.34 12.09 42.16
C GLU A 4 11.21 12.57 43.35
N ALA A 5 10.92 12.15 44.58
CA ALA A 5 11.56 12.72 45.77
C ALA A 5 12.80 11.97 46.31
N GLU A 6 13.15 10.78 45.80
CA GLU A 6 14.23 9.94 46.40
C GLU A 6 15.50 9.77 45.53
N LEU A 7 15.71 10.62 44.53
CA LEU A 7 16.79 10.45 43.55
C LEU A 7 17.95 11.43 43.74
N ASN A 8 18.83 11.17 44.71
CA ASN A 8 20.10 11.91 44.88
C ASN A 8 21.37 11.03 44.92
N SER A 9 21.33 9.82 44.35
CA SER A 9 22.53 9.10 43.90
C SER A 9 22.21 8.18 42.72
N SER A 10 23.11 8.05 41.74
CA SER A 10 22.91 7.22 40.53
C SER A 10 22.59 5.75 40.84
N ASN A 11 23.17 5.21 41.92
CA ASN A 11 22.89 3.84 42.37
C ASN A 11 21.44 3.64 42.87
N ASN A 12 20.81 4.66 43.46
CA ASN A 12 19.41 4.55 43.90
C ASN A 12 18.45 4.52 42.69
N GLN A 13 18.76 5.22 41.61
CA GLN A 13 17.93 5.22 40.38
C GLN A 13 17.87 3.85 39.71
N LEU A 14 19.02 3.17 39.58
CA LEU A 14 19.13 1.83 38.98
C LEU A 14 18.28 0.79 39.73
N VAL A 15 18.36 0.78 41.06
CA VAL A 15 17.58 -0.14 41.90
C VAL A 15 16.09 0.20 41.86
N THR A 16 15.74 1.49 41.81
CA THR A 16 14.35 1.94 41.78
C THR A 16 13.63 1.48 40.51
N ILE A 17 14.24 1.66 39.33
CA ILE A 17 13.63 1.24 38.06
C ILE A 17 13.46 -0.26 37.97
N GLN A 18 14.47 -1.04 38.40
CA GLN A 18 14.35 -2.50 38.44
C GLN A 18 13.17 -2.94 39.31
N ASN A 19 13.05 -2.37 40.52
CA ASN A 19 11.95 -2.71 41.44
C ASN A 19 10.59 -2.26 40.89
N SER A 20 10.51 -1.08 40.28
CA SER A 20 9.26 -0.61 39.65
C SER A 20 8.84 -1.50 38.48
N LEU A 21 9.76 -1.95 37.65
CA LEU A 21 9.47 -2.89 36.57
C LEU A 21 8.97 -4.23 37.10
N ALA A 22 9.59 -4.76 38.17
CA ALA A 22 9.10 -5.98 38.81
C ALA A 22 7.67 -5.83 39.36
N ILE A 23 7.35 -4.69 40.00
CA ILE A 23 6.01 -4.39 40.53
C ILE A 23 4.97 -4.33 39.39
N GLU A 24 5.28 -3.69 38.27
CA GLU A 24 4.34 -3.62 37.14
C GLU A 24 4.13 -4.99 36.47
N LEU A 25 5.13 -5.86 36.46
CA LEU A 25 4.97 -7.25 36.01
C LEU A 25 4.09 -8.07 36.97
N GLU A 26 4.23 -7.88 38.28
CA GLU A 26 3.33 -8.52 39.26
C GLU A 26 1.87 -8.09 39.06
N LYS A 27 1.63 -6.80 38.76
CA LYS A 27 0.29 -6.31 38.41
C LYS A 27 -0.22 -6.96 37.12
N LEU A 28 0.58 -7.00 36.06
CA LEU A 28 0.21 -7.65 34.80
C LEU A 28 -0.13 -9.13 35.02
N GLN A 29 0.64 -9.82 35.86
CA GLN A 29 0.37 -11.21 36.25
C GLN A 29 -0.98 -11.32 36.95
N HIS A 30 -1.24 -10.51 37.97
CA HIS A 30 -2.49 -10.56 38.72
C HIS A 30 -3.73 -10.22 37.88
N GLU A 31 -3.63 -9.26 36.97
CA GLU A 31 -4.76 -8.79 36.17
C GLU A 31 -5.07 -9.69 34.98
N LYS A 32 -4.04 -10.17 34.27
CA LYS A 32 -4.23 -10.86 32.97
C LYS A 32 -3.80 -12.32 32.99
N PHE A 33 -2.93 -12.73 33.90
CA PHE A 33 -2.36 -14.08 33.98
C PHE A 33 -2.44 -14.65 35.40
N PRO A 34 -3.65 -14.82 35.98
CA PRO A 34 -3.81 -15.20 37.39
C PRO A 34 -3.26 -16.61 37.71
N GLN A 35 -3.02 -17.44 36.70
CA GLN A 35 -2.39 -18.76 36.82
C GLN A 35 -0.84 -18.70 36.74
N GLY A 36 -0.28 -17.50 36.62
CA GLY A 36 1.13 -17.27 36.34
C GLY A 36 1.41 -17.08 34.85
N PHE A 37 2.57 -16.48 34.56
CA PHE A 37 3.04 -16.37 33.17
C PHE A 37 3.40 -17.75 32.62
N PRO A 38 3.09 -18.03 31.33
CA PRO A 38 3.43 -19.31 30.70
C PRO A 38 4.94 -19.48 30.52
N LYS A 39 5.69 -18.36 30.47
CA LYS A 39 7.15 -18.34 30.47
C LYS A 39 7.66 -17.58 31.70
N PRO A 40 8.68 -18.09 32.41
CA PRO A 40 9.40 -17.34 33.42
C PRO A 40 9.92 -16.01 32.87
N ILE A 41 9.72 -14.93 33.64
CA ILE A 41 10.20 -13.59 33.31
C ILE A 41 11.26 -13.18 34.33
N HIS A 42 12.41 -12.77 33.84
CA HIS A 42 13.55 -12.35 34.66
C HIS A 42 13.84 -10.87 34.40
N VAL A 43 13.81 -10.06 35.46
CA VAL A 43 14.21 -8.65 35.42
C VAL A 43 15.63 -8.52 35.97
N LEU A 44 16.60 -8.21 35.11
CA LEU A 44 17.97 -8.02 35.55
C LEU A 44 18.19 -6.67 36.23
N GLN A 45 19.26 -6.62 37.00
CA GLN A 45 19.74 -5.35 37.53
C GLN A 45 20.03 -4.40 36.38
N ALA A 46 19.60 -3.16 36.53
CA ALA A 46 19.80 -2.14 35.53
C ALA A 46 21.30 -1.96 35.22
N VAL A 47 21.58 -1.67 33.96
CA VAL A 47 22.93 -1.41 33.45
C VAL A 47 23.17 0.10 33.42
N ASP A 48 24.35 0.55 33.86
CA ASP A 48 24.81 1.92 33.71
C ASP A 48 25.94 1.97 32.66
N ASP A 49 25.69 2.65 31.55
CA ASP A 49 26.64 2.79 30.43
C ASP A 49 27.96 3.47 30.84
N ASN A 50 27.94 4.24 31.93
CA ASN A 50 29.13 4.88 32.49
C ASN A 50 30.08 3.86 33.15
N VAL A 51 29.62 2.62 33.37
CA VAL A 51 30.41 1.55 33.96
C VAL A 51 30.65 0.46 32.92
N ASN A 52 31.85 0.48 32.35
CA ASN A 52 32.25 -0.42 31.26
C ASN A 52 31.99 -1.90 31.58
N GLY A 53 31.37 -2.60 30.63
CA GLY A 53 31.17 -4.05 30.66
C GLY A 53 30.09 -4.53 31.64
N GLN A 54 29.26 -3.64 32.19
CA GLN A 54 28.16 -4.05 33.05
C GLN A 54 27.14 -4.95 32.33
N LEU A 55 26.79 -4.64 31.07
CA LEU A 55 25.86 -5.49 30.30
C LEU A 55 26.41 -6.91 30.17
N GLU A 56 27.68 -7.03 29.80
CA GLU A 56 28.37 -8.31 29.70
C GLU A 56 28.31 -9.09 31.03
N GLN A 57 28.56 -8.42 32.15
CA GLN A 57 28.44 -9.04 33.49
C GLN A 57 27.02 -9.50 33.80
N ARG A 58 25.99 -8.72 33.42
CA ARG A 58 24.58 -9.10 33.64
C ARG A 58 24.21 -10.34 32.85
N LEU A 59 24.62 -10.40 31.58
CA LEU A 59 24.36 -11.54 30.70
C LEU A 59 25.14 -12.80 31.13
N GLN A 60 26.37 -12.65 31.63
CA GLN A 60 27.14 -13.75 32.21
C GLN A 60 26.49 -14.35 33.46
N GLN A 61 25.92 -13.52 34.34
CA GLN A 61 25.23 -13.99 35.54
C GLN A 61 24.02 -14.85 35.19
N THR A 62 23.28 -14.49 34.13
CA THR A 62 22.11 -15.26 33.69
C THR A 62 22.43 -16.62 33.07
N ASP A 63 23.62 -16.80 32.47
CA ASP A 63 24.00 -18.07 31.84
C ASP A 63 24.31 -19.18 32.89
N GLN A 64 24.68 -18.77 34.11
CA GLN A 64 24.96 -19.67 35.23
C GLN A 64 23.68 -20.25 35.88
N ASP A 65 22.53 -19.58 35.76
CA ASP A 65 21.30 -19.90 36.50
C ASP A 65 20.37 -20.92 35.79
N HIS A 66 20.85 -21.60 34.74
CA HIS A 66 20.10 -22.60 33.99
C HIS A 66 18.71 -22.18 33.50
N ILE A 67 18.58 -20.95 32.99
CA ILE A 67 17.31 -20.44 32.48
C ILE A 67 16.88 -21.27 31.25
N LYS A 68 15.68 -21.88 31.32
CA LYS A 68 15.02 -22.60 30.21
C LYS A 68 14.25 -21.58 29.33
N GLU A 69 13.24 -22.01 28.57
CA GLU A 69 12.34 -21.10 27.85
C GLU A 69 11.86 -19.96 28.78
N SER A 70 12.17 -18.72 28.44
CA SER A 70 12.05 -17.57 29.36
C SER A 70 12.12 -16.22 28.64
N ILE A 71 11.76 -15.16 29.36
CA ILE A 71 11.90 -13.77 28.92
C ILE A 71 12.86 -13.05 29.87
N LEU A 72 13.75 -12.24 29.32
CA LEU A 72 14.75 -11.45 30.02
C LEU A 72 14.55 -9.96 29.72
N LEU A 73 14.46 -9.15 30.76
CA LEU A 73 14.29 -7.70 30.67
C LEU A 73 15.47 -6.99 31.33
N ILE A 74 16.07 -6.05 30.63
CA ILE A 74 17.24 -5.30 31.11
C ILE A 74 17.00 -3.80 30.91
N PRO A 75 16.70 -3.05 31.98
CA PRO A 75 16.76 -1.59 31.94
C PRO A 75 18.20 -1.13 31.76
N TYR A 76 18.43 -0.16 30.88
CA TYR A 76 19.77 0.29 30.51
C TYR A 76 19.83 1.82 30.54
N TYR A 77 20.72 2.37 31.35
CA TYR A 77 20.91 3.80 31.53
C TYR A 77 22.06 4.32 30.68
N LEU A 78 21.76 5.26 29.78
CA LEU A 78 22.71 5.84 28.84
C LEU A 78 23.45 7.07 29.38
N GLY A 79 23.08 7.54 30.57
CA GLY A 79 23.50 8.85 31.08
C GLY A 79 22.49 9.94 30.73
N ASN A 80 22.69 11.14 31.27
CA ASN A 80 21.84 12.33 31.00
C ASN A 80 20.31 12.10 31.15
N PHE A 81 19.91 11.28 32.12
CA PHE A 81 18.50 10.90 32.36
C PHE A 81 17.86 10.04 31.26
N HIS A 82 18.61 9.55 30.28
CA HIS A 82 18.10 8.71 29.19
C HIS A 82 18.20 7.21 29.53
N TRP A 83 17.05 6.54 29.49
CA TRP A 83 16.88 5.11 29.71
C TRP A 83 16.36 4.42 28.46
N VAL A 84 16.95 3.27 28.16
CA VAL A 84 16.50 2.33 27.13
C VAL A 84 16.31 0.95 27.76
N GLY A 85 15.68 0.04 27.02
CA GLY A 85 15.35 -1.28 27.53
C GLY A 85 15.72 -2.35 26.52
N ILE A 86 16.27 -3.45 27.03
CA ILE A 86 16.58 -4.63 26.23
C ILE A 86 15.60 -5.73 26.63
N PHE A 87 14.91 -6.28 25.65
CA PHE A 87 14.01 -7.42 25.78
C PHE A 87 14.61 -8.61 25.04
N ILE A 88 14.71 -9.77 25.69
CA ILE A 88 15.22 -11.00 25.05
C ILE A 88 14.27 -12.16 25.41
N GLU A 89 13.85 -12.92 24.41
CA GLU A 89 13.03 -14.11 24.58
C GLU A 89 13.82 -15.35 24.13
N PHE A 90 13.87 -16.36 25.01
CA PHE A 90 14.57 -17.63 24.78
C PHE A 90 13.58 -18.78 24.55
N LYS A 91 13.96 -19.72 23.67
CA LYS A 91 13.33 -21.04 23.54
C LYS A 91 13.91 -22.04 24.55
N GLU A 92 13.30 -23.23 24.65
CA GLU A 92 13.75 -24.31 25.52
C GLU A 92 15.23 -24.71 25.31
N ASN A 93 15.74 -24.58 24.08
CA ASN A 93 17.13 -24.89 23.71
C ASN A 93 18.10 -23.70 23.86
N ARG A 94 17.69 -22.64 24.57
CA ARG A 94 18.44 -21.38 24.74
C ARG A 94 18.75 -20.61 23.46
N GLN A 95 18.10 -20.94 22.35
CA GLN A 95 18.15 -20.07 21.19
C GLN A 95 17.31 -18.82 21.44
N ILE A 96 17.89 -17.66 21.17
CA ILE A 96 17.18 -16.39 21.16
C ILE A 96 16.11 -16.46 20.07
N GLN A 97 14.85 -16.37 20.47
CA GLN A 97 13.72 -16.23 19.58
C GLN A 97 13.53 -14.78 19.15
N ARG A 98 13.75 -13.85 20.09
CA ARG A 98 13.53 -12.42 19.89
C ARG A 98 14.51 -11.63 20.75
N ALA A 99 15.10 -10.57 20.21
CA ALA A 99 15.94 -9.64 20.97
C ALA A 99 15.70 -8.22 20.45
N GLU A 100 15.21 -7.35 21.32
CA GLU A 100 14.73 -6.01 20.99
C GLU A 100 15.43 -4.96 21.84
N LEU A 101 15.79 -3.84 21.21
CA LEU A 101 16.23 -2.61 21.87
C LEU A 101 15.09 -1.60 21.76
N ILE A 102 14.63 -1.09 22.90
CA ILE A 102 13.50 -0.19 23.01
C ILE A 102 14.02 1.15 23.51
N ASP A 103 13.93 2.17 22.65
CA ASP A 103 14.26 3.55 22.99
C ASP A 103 12.99 4.41 23.03
N PRO A 104 12.60 4.96 24.20
CA PRO A 104 11.45 5.84 24.31
C PRO A 104 11.76 7.30 23.91
N VAL A 105 12.96 7.64 23.42
CA VAL A 105 13.30 9.02 23.00
C VAL A 105 13.31 9.15 21.48
N VAL A 106 12.58 10.14 20.95
CA VAL A 106 12.45 10.41 19.50
C VAL A 106 13.77 10.97 18.94
N ASP A 107 14.13 10.58 17.71
CA ASP A 107 15.33 11.06 16.98
C ASP A 107 16.67 10.86 17.71
N SER A 108 16.72 9.81 18.53
CA SER A 108 17.94 9.28 19.12
C SER A 108 18.87 8.74 18.02
N GLU A 109 19.65 9.62 17.38
CA GLU A 109 20.68 9.26 16.38
C GLU A 109 21.82 8.38 16.97
N PHE A 110 21.83 8.24 18.30
CA PHE A 110 22.90 7.68 19.07
C PHE A 110 22.36 6.47 19.83
N LEU A 111 22.94 5.27 19.61
CA LEU A 111 23.19 4.23 20.63
C LEU A 111 22.93 2.76 20.26
N SER A 112 22.65 2.42 18.99
CA SER A 112 22.62 1.00 18.60
C SER A 112 24.02 0.36 18.59
N ASP A 113 25.04 1.03 18.04
CA ASP A 113 26.35 0.41 17.76
C ASP A 113 27.13 -0.03 19.02
N LYS A 114 27.06 0.72 20.12
CA LYS A 114 27.80 0.39 21.35
C LYS A 114 27.15 -0.79 22.08
N ILE A 115 25.82 -0.71 22.29
CA ILE A 115 25.05 -1.76 22.94
C ILE A 115 25.13 -3.04 22.10
N GLN A 116 24.99 -2.93 20.77
CA GLN A 116 25.13 -4.05 19.85
C GLN A 116 26.51 -4.71 19.96
N LYS A 117 27.60 -3.93 20.01
CA LYS A 117 28.96 -4.50 20.19
C LYS A 117 29.14 -5.24 21.51
N GLU A 118 28.54 -4.76 22.60
CA GLU A 118 28.58 -5.47 23.88
C GLU A 118 27.71 -6.74 23.86
N PHE A 119 26.55 -6.67 23.22
CA PHE A 119 25.66 -7.80 23.03
C PHE A 119 26.27 -8.90 22.14
N ASP A 120 26.93 -8.51 21.04
CA ASP A 120 27.60 -9.41 20.08
C ASP A 120 28.72 -10.24 20.70
N LYS A 121 29.36 -9.74 21.78
CA LYS A 121 30.37 -10.52 22.50
C LYS A 121 29.77 -11.77 23.15
N PHE A 122 28.51 -11.69 23.56
CA PHE A 122 27.82 -12.76 24.27
C PHE A 122 26.94 -13.59 23.35
N TYR A 123 26.33 -12.96 22.35
CA TYR A 123 25.52 -13.61 21.32
C TYR A 123 26.05 -13.27 19.92
N PRO A 124 27.16 -13.89 19.49
CA PRO A 124 27.80 -13.55 18.21
C PRO A 124 26.85 -13.70 17.02
N GLY A 125 26.71 -12.61 16.26
CA GLY A 125 25.89 -12.57 15.04
C GLY A 125 24.40 -12.38 15.27
N MET A 126 23.96 -12.10 16.51
CA MET A 126 22.57 -11.76 16.83
C MET A 126 22.39 -10.24 16.88
N VAL A 127 21.45 -9.72 16.10
CA VAL A 127 21.16 -8.28 16.05
C VAL A 127 20.04 -7.95 17.05
N LEU A 128 20.23 -6.87 17.83
CA LEU A 128 19.18 -6.25 18.61
C LEU A 128 18.30 -5.41 17.69
N PHE A 129 17.05 -5.83 17.51
CA PHE A 129 16.11 -5.11 16.66
C PHE A 129 15.57 -3.89 17.39
N SER A 130 15.69 -2.71 16.77
CA SER A 130 15.03 -1.52 17.32
C SER A 130 13.52 -1.71 17.27
N LYS A 131 12.84 -1.47 18.39
CA LYS A 131 11.39 -1.53 18.50
C LYS A 131 10.85 -0.23 19.04
N GLU A 132 10.09 0.46 18.20
CA GLU A 132 9.39 1.69 18.57
C GLU A 132 8.11 1.34 19.34
N LEU A 133 7.98 1.94 20.53
CA LEU A 133 6.80 1.87 21.38
C LEU A 133 6.45 3.31 21.83
N GLN A 134 5.89 3.49 23.03
CA GLN A 134 5.59 4.84 23.52
C GLN A 134 6.88 5.65 23.62
N ASN A 135 6.89 6.82 23.00
CA ASN A 135 8.04 7.70 22.91
C ASN A 135 7.71 9.12 23.39
N HIS A 136 8.75 9.90 23.67
CA HIS A 136 8.67 11.28 24.13
C HIS A 136 9.96 12.04 23.78
N GLU A 137 9.87 13.35 23.53
CA GLU A 137 11.04 14.18 23.17
C GLU A 137 12.00 14.41 24.36
N ASP A 138 11.47 14.60 25.57
CA ASP A 138 12.26 14.78 26.80
C ASP A 138 12.85 13.45 27.33
N PRO A 139 14.19 13.29 27.35
CA PRO A 139 14.84 12.09 27.88
C PRO A 139 14.51 11.83 29.35
N LYS A 140 14.15 12.84 30.15
CA LYS A 140 13.81 12.64 31.58
C LYS A 140 12.57 11.77 31.78
N GLN A 141 11.70 11.66 30.78
CA GLN A 141 10.52 10.79 30.83
C GLN A 141 10.83 9.33 30.48
N SER A 142 12.00 9.06 29.92
CA SER A 142 12.40 7.72 29.45
C SER A 142 12.36 6.66 30.55
N ALA A 143 12.66 7.02 31.80
CA ALA A 143 12.64 6.10 32.94
C ALA A 143 11.26 5.48 33.21
N GLN A 144 10.20 6.27 33.12
CA GLN A 144 8.83 5.78 33.31
C GLN A 144 8.33 5.03 32.07
N LEU A 145 8.63 5.58 30.89
CA LEU A 145 8.23 4.99 29.61
C LEU A 145 8.87 3.62 29.40
N ILE A 146 10.13 3.43 29.81
CA ILE A 146 10.78 2.14 29.60
C ILE A 146 10.18 1.02 30.43
N ILE A 147 9.68 1.32 31.63
CA ILE A 147 8.93 0.36 32.45
C ILE A 147 7.68 -0.06 31.69
N GLN A 148 6.91 0.90 31.19
CA GLN A 148 5.67 0.62 30.43
C GLN A 148 5.95 -0.16 29.14
N ASN A 149 6.97 0.22 28.39
CA ASN A 149 7.32 -0.40 27.12
C ASN A 149 7.86 -1.84 27.28
N LEU A 150 8.65 -2.11 28.32
CA LEU A 150 9.12 -3.47 28.62
C LEU A 150 7.97 -4.38 29.07
N VAL A 151 7.06 -3.89 29.91
CA VAL A 151 5.84 -4.62 30.30
C VAL A 151 4.95 -4.87 29.09
N LYS A 152 4.81 -3.88 28.19
CA LYS A 152 4.06 -4.05 26.94
C LYS A 152 4.68 -5.11 26.04
N SER A 153 6.01 -5.13 25.93
CA SER A 153 6.72 -6.14 25.12
C SER A 153 6.57 -7.56 25.65
N VAL A 154 6.47 -7.72 26.97
CA VAL A 154 6.07 -8.98 27.61
C VAL A 154 4.66 -9.36 27.21
N GLU A 155 3.69 -8.45 27.41
CA GLU A 155 2.29 -8.69 27.11
C GLU A 155 2.09 -9.15 25.65
N ASP A 156 2.71 -8.45 24.70
CA ASP A 156 2.64 -8.79 23.28
C ASP A 156 3.21 -10.19 23.00
N SER A 157 4.32 -10.55 23.66
CA SER A 157 4.92 -11.89 23.56
C SER A 157 3.95 -12.99 24.01
N LEU A 158 3.28 -12.76 25.13
CA LEU A 158 2.34 -13.71 25.72
C LEU A 158 1.06 -13.82 24.89
N LEU A 159 0.58 -12.72 24.32
CA LEU A 159 -0.58 -12.70 23.43
C LEU A 159 -0.29 -13.50 22.15
N ILE A 160 0.88 -13.29 21.55
CA ILE A 160 1.31 -14.04 20.36
C ILE A 160 1.34 -15.54 20.67
N GLN A 161 1.87 -15.95 21.82
CA GLN A 161 1.90 -17.37 22.22
C GLN A 161 0.49 -17.95 22.39
N ALA A 162 -0.43 -17.21 23.01
CA ALA A 162 -1.82 -17.64 23.17
C ALA A 162 -2.53 -17.81 21.81
N LEU A 163 -2.26 -16.91 20.85
CA LEU A 163 -2.79 -17.02 19.49
C LEU A 163 -2.24 -18.25 18.76
N TYR A 164 -0.94 -18.54 18.87
CA TYR A 164 -0.35 -19.74 18.29
C TYR A 164 -0.90 -21.04 18.90
N GLN A 165 -1.10 -21.08 20.22
CA GLN A 165 -1.71 -22.25 20.88
C GLN A 165 -3.15 -22.47 20.42
N ASN A 166 -3.95 -21.39 20.33
CA ASN A 166 -5.32 -21.48 19.83
C ASN A 166 -5.39 -21.93 18.36
N ALA A 167 -4.47 -21.46 17.52
CA ALA A 167 -4.37 -21.90 16.13
C ALA A 167 -4.00 -23.38 16.01
N ASN A 168 -3.07 -23.87 16.83
CA ASN A 168 -2.70 -25.28 16.87
C ASN A 168 -3.83 -26.17 17.42
N ASP A 169 -4.57 -25.71 18.42
CA ASP A 169 -5.73 -26.44 18.95
C ASP A 169 -6.88 -26.51 17.93
N LEU A 170 -7.10 -25.46 17.15
CA LEU A 170 -8.02 -25.45 16.01
C LEU A 170 -7.56 -26.41 14.90
N HIS A 171 -6.26 -26.41 14.58
CA HIS A 171 -5.68 -27.33 13.60
C HIS A 171 -5.83 -28.80 14.03
N ASN A 172 -5.54 -29.10 15.30
CA ASN A 172 -5.67 -30.44 15.86
C ASN A 172 -7.14 -30.89 15.97
N ARG A 173 -8.07 -29.98 16.30
CA ARG A 173 -9.52 -30.27 16.27
C ARG A 173 -10.03 -30.58 14.85
N ASN A 174 -9.51 -29.89 13.84
CA ASN A 174 -9.87 -30.16 12.43
C ASN A 174 -9.34 -31.52 11.97
N TYR A 175 -8.16 -31.95 12.44
CA TYR A 175 -7.64 -33.30 12.21
C TYR A 175 -8.54 -34.39 12.82
N LEU A 176 -9.00 -34.20 14.07
CA LEU A 176 -9.93 -35.11 14.75
C LEU A 176 -11.33 -35.17 14.13
N LEU A 177 -11.76 -34.12 13.42
CA LEU A 177 -13.03 -34.10 12.68
C LEU A 177 -12.92 -34.79 11.31
N GLN A 178 -11.74 -34.78 10.68
CA GLN A 178 -11.49 -35.49 9.42
C GLN A 178 -11.46 -37.02 9.60
N ASP A 179 -10.89 -37.52 10.70
CA ASP A 179 -10.83 -38.96 11.00
C ASP A 179 -12.19 -39.61 11.32
N ASN A 180 -13.21 -38.82 11.65
CA ASN A 180 -14.54 -39.33 11.96
C ASN A 180 -15.50 -39.41 10.75
N SER A 181 -15.03 -39.08 9.54
CA SER A 181 -15.81 -39.23 8.30
C SER A 181 -15.65 -40.62 7.66
N SER A 182 -16.27 -41.63 8.28
CA SER A 182 -16.21 -43.05 7.93
C SER A 182 -16.75 -43.47 6.54
N ASN A 183 -16.87 -42.55 5.57
CA ASN A 183 -17.22 -42.85 4.18
C ASN A 183 -16.13 -42.51 3.15
N TYR A 184 -14.99 -41.92 3.55
CA TYR A 184 -13.87 -41.65 2.63
C TYR A 184 -12.81 -42.76 2.61
N GLN A 185 -12.67 -43.57 3.67
CA GLN A 185 -11.71 -44.68 3.73
C GLN A 185 -12.12 -45.91 2.89
N LYS A 186 -13.37 -46.01 2.41
CA LYS A 186 -13.80 -47.09 1.50
C LYS A 186 -13.43 -46.85 0.03
N SER A 187 -13.04 -45.61 -0.32
CA SER A 187 -12.65 -45.24 -1.68
C SER A 187 -11.14 -45.41 -1.92
N ILE A 188 -10.35 -45.39 -0.84
CA ILE A 188 -8.88 -45.46 -0.92
C ILE A 188 -8.37 -46.92 -0.88
N SER A 189 -9.11 -47.84 -0.25
CA SER A 189 -8.74 -49.27 -0.24
C SER A 189 -8.96 -50.01 -1.57
N THR A 190 -9.52 -49.34 -2.59
CA THR A 190 -9.65 -49.92 -3.94
C THR A 190 -8.52 -49.48 -4.88
N ILE A 191 -7.71 -48.49 -4.49
CA ILE A 191 -6.58 -47.99 -5.29
C ILE A 191 -5.24 -48.64 -4.87
N GLU A 192 -5.14 -49.14 -3.63
CA GLU A 192 -3.94 -49.86 -3.17
C GLU A 192 -3.84 -51.32 -3.64
N THR A 193 -4.82 -51.84 -4.39
CA THR A 193 -4.72 -53.18 -5.01
C THR A 193 -4.38 -53.16 -6.50
N LEU A 194 -3.94 -52.01 -7.04
CA LEU A 194 -3.53 -51.88 -8.44
C LEU A 194 -2.06 -51.44 -8.64
N SER A 195 -1.25 -51.43 -7.57
CA SER A 195 0.20 -51.19 -7.66
C SER A 195 1.05 -52.48 -7.74
N GLU A 196 0.45 -53.67 -7.70
CA GLU A 196 1.18 -54.95 -7.81
C GLU A 196 1.22 -55.59 -9.22
N LEU A 197 0.81 -54.89 -10.27
CA LEU A 197 0.96 -55.40 -11.64
C LEU A 197 1.69 -54.41 -12.55
N GLN A 198 3.01 -54.32 -12.36
CA GLN A 198 3.89 -53.95 -13.46
C GLN A 198 3.97 -55.12 -14.45
N GLY A 199 3.54 -54.87 -15.69
CA GLY A 199 3.98 -55.66 -16.84
C GLY A 199 2.90 -56.04 -17.85
N ASN A 200 2.46 -55.10 -18.69
CA ASN A 200 2.47 -55.27 -20.16
C ASN A 200 1.78 -54.09 -20.87
N LYS A 201 2.51 -53.53 -21.85
CA LYS A 201 1.96 -52.66 -22.90
C LYS A 201 1.00 -53.48 -23.78
N THR A 202 -0.30 -53.27 -23.66
CA THR A 202 -1.27 -53.22 -24.79
C THR A 202 -2.69 -52.98 -24.27
N LYS A 203 -3.46 -52.17 -25.02
CA LYS A 203 -4.87 -51.75 -24.84
C LYS A 203 -5.10 -50.46 -24.04
N PHE A 204 -4.82 -49.36 -24.74
CA PHE A 204 -5.17 -47.99 -24.34
C PHE A 204 -6.46 -47.49 -25.02
N ASN A 205 -7.35 -48.38 -25.51
CA ASN A 205 -8.47 -47.97 -26.40
C ASN A 205 -9.86 -48.56 -26.09
N GLU A 206 -10.09 -49.14 -24.91
CA GLU A 206 -11.43 -49.62 -24.55
C GLU A 206 -11.70 -49.23 -23.10
N LEU A 207 -12.34 -48.07 -22.88
CA LEU A 207 -13.24 -47.73 -21.75
C LEU A 207 -13.49 -46.21 -21.74
N TYR A 208 -14.24 -45.74 -22.74
CA TYR A 208 -14.95 -44.45 -22.73
C TYR A 208 -16.42 -44.75 -22.39
N GLU A 209 -16.94 -44.10 -21.34
CA GLU A 209 -18.34 -44.03 -20.82
C GLU A 209 -19.06 -45.32 -20.33
N PRO A 210 -19.99 -45.27 -19.33
CA PRO A 210 -20.71 -44.08 -18.80
C PRO A 210 -20.74 -43.94 -17.25
N LEU A 211 -20.57 -42.70 -16.75
CA LEU A 211 -20.98 -42.26 -15.40
C LEU A 211 -22.31 -41.48 -15.42
N SER A 212 -23.14 -41.66 -16.45
CA SER A 212 -24.55 -41.28 -16.42
C SER A 212 -25.38 -42.44 -15.87
N ASN A 213 -25.47 -42.58 -14.54
CA ASN A 213 -26.59 -43.20 -13.80
C ASN A 213 -26.19 -43.51 -12.34
N VAL A 214 -26.22 -42.52 -11.46
CA VAL A 214 -26.48 -42.77 -10.03
C VAL A 214 -27.55 -41.77 -9.56
N ARG A 215 -28.79 -42.26 -9.49
CA ARG A 215 -29.91 -41.62 -8.79
C ARG A 215 -29.66 -41.71 -7.29
N VAL A 216 -29.63 -40.58 -6.59
CA VAL A 216 -29.72 -40.55 -5.12
C VAL A 216 -31.15 -40.17 -4.73
N THR A 217 -31.88 -41.14 -4.17
CA THR A 217 -33.15 -40.93 -3.46
C THR A 217 -32.89 -40.43 -2.05
N PHE A 218 -33.40 -39.26 -1.70
CA PHE A 218 -33.47 -38.77 -0.32
C PHE A 218 -34.53 -39.55 0.48
N LYS A 219 -34.13 -40.12 1.62
CA LYS A 219 -35.05 -40.50 2.70
C LYS A 219 -34.53 -39.97 4.04
N ASN A 220 -35.45 -39.30 4.73
CA ASN A 220 -35.37 -38.67 6.03
C ASN A 220 -34.91 -39.61 7.16
N GLU A 221 -33.81 -39.26 7.83
CA GLU A 221 -33.59 -39.56 9.25
C GLU A 221 -32.93 -38.35 9.94
N SER A 222 -33.75 -37.44 10.45
CA SER A 222 -33.34 -36.43 11.45
C SER A 222 -34.55 -35.99 12.25
N LYS A 223 -35.01 -36.86 13.15
CA LYS A 223 -35.91 -36.52 14.26
C LYS A 223 -35.60 -37.45 15.44
N ARG A 224 -34.61 -37.08 16.27
CA ARG A 224 -34.58 -37.47 17.71
C ARG A 224 -33.54 -36.82 18.62
N TYR A 225 -32.83 -35.77 18.20
CA TYR A 225 -31.94 -35.01 19.11
C TYR A 225 -32.14 -33.49 18.96
N SER A 226 -33.30 -32.94 19.35
CA SER A 226 -33.42 -31.46 19.46
C SER A 226 -34.47 -30.91 20.44
N LEU A 227 -34.98 -31.67 21.42
CA LEU A 227 -36.09 -31.19 22.29
C LEU A 227 -35.74 -30.96 23.76
N LYS A 228 -34.46 -30.78 24.12
CA LYS A 228 -34.07 -30.39 25.50
C LYS A 228 -33.10 -29.21 25.60
N LYS A 229 -32.69 -28.61 24.49
CA LYS A 229 -31.73 -27.49 24.48
C LYS A 229 -32.33 -26.14 24.07
N GLN A 230 -33.54 -26.12 23.48
CA GLN A 230 -34.23 -24.88 23.10
C GLN A 230 -34.88 -24.14 24.28
N SER A 231 -35.39 -24.84 25.30
CA SER A 231 -36.08 -24.19 26.44
C SER A 231 -35.15 -23.49 27.44
N ARG A 232 -33.82 -23.60 27.28
CA ARG A 232 -32.83 -22.92 28.14
C ARG A 232 -32.20 -21.70 27.47
N ILE A 233 -32.39 -21.53 26.17
CA ILE A 233 -31.83 -20.41 25.40
C ILE A 233 -32.89 -19.31 25.27
N GLU A 234 -34.17 -19.65 25.13
CA GLU A 234 -35.27 -18.66 25.09
C GLU A 234 -35.45 -17.92 26.43
N GLN A 235 -35.15 -18.56 27.57
CA GLN A 235 -35.21 -17.91 28.89
C GLN A 235 -34.02 -16.97 29.18
N GLN A 236 -32.94 -17.06 28.41
CA GLN A 236 -31.73 -16.25 28.61
C GLN A 236 -31.70 -15.05 27.65
N ILE A 237 -32.55 -15.06 26.62
CA ILE A 237 -32.72 -13.96 25.66
C ILE A 237 -33.68 -12.89 26.21
N ASP A 238 -34.73 -13.30 26.97
CA ASP A 238 -35.68 -12.36 27.60
C ASP A 238 -35.03 -11.54 28.75
N ASP A 239 -34.06 -12.11 29.47
CA ASP A 239 -33.36 -11.42 30.57
C ASP A 239 -32.31 -10.40 30.07
N ASP A 240 -31.71 -10.61 28.89
CA ASP A 240 -30.74 -9.70 28.28
C ASP A 240 -31.41 -8.53 27.52
N GLU A 241 -32.66 -8.70 27.06
CA GLU A 241 -33.45 -7.64 26.40
C GLU A 241 -34.01 -6.63 27.41
N GLN A 242 -34.34 -7.08 28.62
CA GLN A 242 -34.76 -6.23 29.74
C GLN A 242 -33.59 -5.36 30.25
N PHE A 243 -32.38 -5.92 30.35
CA PHE A 243 -31.16 -5.18 30.77
C PHE A 243 -30.76 -4.09 29.77
N ARG A 244 -30.93 -4.33 28.46
CA ARG A 244 -30.67 -3.31 27.41
C ARG A 244 -31.67 -2.17 27.42
N THR A 245 -32.91 -2.42 27.84
CA THR A 245 -33.97 -1.40 27.89
C THR A 245 -33.79 -0.46 29.09
N ASP A 246 -33.30 -0.98 30.22
CA ASP A 246 -33.05 -0.20 31.43
C ASP A 246 -31.82 0.72 31.27
N VAL A 247 -30.74 0.25 30.64
CA VAL A 247 -29.53 1.05 30.34
C VAL A 247 -29.79 2.16 29.31
N GLN A 248 -30.67 1.93 28.34
CA GLN A 248 -31.05 2.95 27.34
C GLN A 248 -31.95 4.04 27.94
N SER A 249 -32.67 3.75 29.02
CA SER A 249 -33.50 4.74 29.74
C SER A 249 -32.66 5.67 30.64
N GLU A 250 -31.60 5.14 31.25
CA GLU A 250 -30.69 5.88 32.15
C GLU A 250 -29.71 6.81 31.37
N ILE A 251 -29.43 6.49 30.10
CA ILE A 251 -28.63 7.34 29.19
C ILE A 251 -29.45 8.52 28.63
N ASN A 252 -30.78 8.37 28.53
CA ASN A 252 -31.66 9.40 27.96
C ASN A 252 -32.11 10.45 28.97
N GLU A 253 -32.13 10.16 30.29
CA GLU A 253 -32.45 11.15 31.33
C GLU A 253 -31.26 12.07 31.69
N ASN A 254 -30.01 11.65 31.46
CA ASN A 254 -28.82 12.44 31.82
C ASN A 254 -28.37 13.46 30.75
N ARG A 255 -29.09 13.59 29.63
CA ARG A 255 -28.69 14.44 28.50
C ARG A 255 -29.47 15.75 28.35
N PHE A 256 -30.36 16.08 29.30
CA PHE A 256 -31.24 17.26 29.19
C PHE A 256 -30.95 18.43 30.15
N ASP A 257 -29.98 18.32 31.07
CA ASP A 257 -29.76 19.34 32.11
C ASP A 257 -28.40 20.07 32.06
N SER A 258 -27.70 20.08 30.93
CA SER A 258 -26.44 20.84 30.83
C SER A 258 -26.22 21.38 29.42
N LEU A 259 -26.78 22.56 29.14
CA LEU A 259 -26.21 23.58 28.25
C LEU A 259 -27.12 24.82 28.26
N ASN A 260 -26.83 25.76 29.18
CA ASN A 260 -27.31 27.13 29.09
C ASN A 260 -26.29 28.06 29.77
N THR A 261 -25.26 28.49 29.03
CA THR A 261 -24.59 29.81 29.15
C THR A 261 -23.51 30.00 28.05
N HIS A 262 -23.35 31.25 27.64
CA HIS A 262 -22.70 31.79 26.43
C HIS A 262 -21.19 31.54 26.25
N ASN A 263 -20.71 31.41 25.00
CA ASN A 263 -20.12 32.53 24.25
C ASN A 263 -19.67 32.15 22.82
N THR A 264 -19.92 33.09 21.92
CA THR A 264 -19.61 33.15 20.49
C THR A 264 -18.12 33.35 20.19
N THR A 265 -17.56 32.51 19.32
CA THR A 265 -16.54 32.89 18.32
C THR A 265 -16.74 32.02 17.08
N ALA A 266 -16.85 32.68 15.93
CA ALA A 266 -17.00 32.06 14.62
C ALA A 266 -15.74 31.25 14.27
N ASN A 267 -15.92 30.00 13.87
CA ASN A 267 -14.94 29.20 13.16
C ASN A 267 -15.57 28.74 11.86
N ASP A 268 -15.13 29.33 10.75
CA ASP A 268 -15.36 28.81 9.41
C ASP A 268 -14.56 27.51 9.29
N SER A 269 -15.27 26.39 9.16
CA SER A 269 -14.67 25.08 8.87
C SER A 269 -14.67 24.90 7.36
N VAL A 270 -13.53 25.23 6.74
CA VAL A 270 -13.25 24.87 5.35
C VAL A 270 -12.93 23.38 5.31
N SER A 271 -13.76 22.59 4.62
CA SER A 271 -13.47 21.17 4.37
C SER A 271 -12.25 21.06 3.43
N LEU A 272 -11.14 20.56 3.95
CA LEU A 272 -9.92 20.34 3.16
C LEU A 272 -10.09 19.07 2.32
N THR A 273 -9.87 19.20 1.01
CA THR A 273 -9.74 18.07 0.08
C THR A 273 -8.42 17.33 0.32
N THR A 274 -8.33 16.06 -0.11
CA THR A 274 -7.14 15.20 0.02
C THR A 274 -5.88 15.78 -0.63
N ASP A 275 -6.03 16.60 -1.67
CA ASP A 275 -4.90 17.26 -2.34
C ASP A 275 -4.27 18.36 -1.48
N ASN A 276 -5.05 19.01 -0.62
CA ASN A 276 -4.52 19.98 0.35
C ASN A 276 -3.71 19.29 1.45
N CYS A 277 -4.03 18.04 1.81
CA CYS A 277 -3.28 17.30 2.83
C CYS A 277 -1.85 16.97 2.35
N TYR A 278 -1.70 16.53 1.10
CA TYR A 278 -0.39 16.23 0.52
C TYR A 278 0.46 17.49 0.33
N GLN A 279 -0.15 18.60 -0.13
CA GLN A 279 0.54 19.88 -0.27
C GLN A 279 1.01 20.43 1.08
N LEU A 280 0.22 20.25 2.15
CA LEU A 280 0.61 20.63 3.51
C LEU A 280 1.78 19.79 4.02
N GLN A 281 1.73 18.46 3.86
CA GLN A 281 2.83 17.56 4.25
C GLN A 281 4.12 17.84 3.47
N LEU A 282 4.03 18.10 2.17
CA LEU A 282 5.17 18.48 1.35
C LEU A 282 5.74 19.85 1.75
N CYS A 283 4.88 20.83 2.02
CA CYS A 283 5.28 22.15 2.49
C CYS A 283 6.00 22.06 3.84
N GLU A 284 5.53 21.21 4.74
CA GLU A 284 6.13 20.97 6.07
C GLU A 284 7.49 20.26 5.96
N SER A 285 7.61 19.25 5.10
CA SER A 285 8.90 18.60 4.80
C SER A 285 9.93 19.60 4.23
N LEU A 286 9.52 20.47 3.31
CA LEU A 286 10.39 21.49 2.73
C LEU A 286 10.80 22.56 3.75
N LYS A 287 9.90 22.94 4.68
CA LYS A 287 10.23 23.84 5.79
C LYS A 287 11.30 23.24 6.70
N ASN A 288 11.21 21.94 7.00
CA ASN A 288 12.22 21.26 7.82
C ASN A 288 13.59 21.20 7.10
N GLN A 289 13.60 20.91 5.79
CA GLN A 289 14.84 20.96 4.99
C GLN A 289 15.46 22.35 4.97
N LEU A 290 14.63 23.39 4.78
CA LEU A 290 15.08 24.78 4.81
C LEU A 290 15.66 25.13 6.19
N GLN A 291 14.98 24.77 7.27
CA GLN A 291 15.42 25.08 8.63
C GLN A 291 16.75 24.41 8.97
N ASN A 292 16.93 23.14 8.59
CA ASN A 292 18.21 22.44 8.75
C ASN A 292 19.34 23.14 7.98
N GLY A 293 19.10 23.51 6.73
CA GLY A 293 20.10 24.20 5.91
C GLY A 293 20.43 25.62 6.40
N LEU A 294 19.44 26.35 6.91
CA LEU A 294 19.66 27.65 7.56
C LEU A 294 20.51 27.50 8.83
N CYS A 295 20.24 26.48 9.66
CA CYS A 295 21.03 26.17 10.85
C CYS A 295 22.48 25.79 10.52
N GLU A 296 22.73 24.97 9.48
CA GLU A 296 24.08 24.63 9.04
C GLU A 296 24.93 25.84 8.65
N HIS A 297 24.28 26.92 8.22
CA HIS A 297 24.92 28.15 7.78
C HIS A 297 24.87 29.29 8.81
N GLU A 298 24.34 29.04 10.01
CA GLU A 298 24.14 30.05 11.08
C GLU A 298 23.29 31.25 10.61
N ILE A 299 22.31 31.02 9.73
CA ILE A 299 21.42 32.05 9.19
C ILE A 299 20.07 31.97 9.93
N ASN A 300 19.61 33.07 10.50
CA ASN A 300 18.44 33.08 11.38
C ASN A 300 17.13 33.33 10.62
N ASP A 301 17.18 34.06 9.51
CA ASP A 301 16.00 34.38 8.71
C ASP A 301 16.31 34.53 7.21
N GLU A 302 15.24 34.63 6.41
CA GLU A 302 15.33 34.77 4.95
C GLU A 302 16.10 36.03 4.52
N LYS A 303 15.96 37.13 5.26
CA LYS A 303 16.61 38.39 4.90
C LYS A 303 18.12 38.27 5.10
N GLU A 304 18.54 37.60 6.18
CA GLU A 304 19.94 37.28 6.44
C GLU A 304 20.52 36.34 5.38
N LEU A 305 19.72 35.41 4.82
CA LEU A 305 20.14 34.57 3.69
C LEU A 305 20.43 35.41 2.43
N GLU A 306 19.52 36.32 2.07
CA GLU A 306 19.70 37.22 0.92
C GLU A 306 20.97 38.09 1.08
N GLU A 307 21.18 38.65 2.27
CA GLU A 307 22.35 39.47 2.60
C GLU A 307 23.65 38.65 2.52
N GLU A 308 23.67 37.41 3.04
CA GLU A 308 24.84 36.54 3.00
C GLU A 308 25.16 36.05 1.56
N ILE A 309 24.15 35.80 0.71
CA ILE A 309 24.33 35.51 -0.72
C ILE A 309 25.02 36.69 -1.43
N VAL A 310 24.54 37.92 -1.22
CA VAL A 310 25.12 39.13 -1.83
C VAL A 310 26.57 39.32 -1.37
N LYS A 311 26.83 39.18 -0.06
CA LYS A 311 28.17 39.27 0.52
C LYS A 311 29.12 38.22 -0.05
N LYS A 312 28.68 36.97 -0.20
CA LYS A 312 29.48 35.88 -0.79
C LYS A 312 29.80 36.14 -2.26
N LYS A 313 28.87 36.69 -3.04
CA LYS A 313 29.12 37.11 -4.44
C LYS A 313 30.21 38.19 -4.52
N GLN A 314 30.15 39.21 -3.67
CA GLN A 314 31.17 40.26 -3.61
C GLN A 314 32.55 39.74 -3.16
N GLU A 315 32.59 38.79 -2.20
CA GLU A 315 33.84 38.13 -1.79
C GLU A 315 34.49 37.38 -2.96
N ILE A 316 33.69 36.63 -3.73
CA ILE A 316 34.16 35.86 -4.89
C ILE A 316 34.77 36.79 -5.93
N GLU A 317 34.08 37.88 -6.29
CA GLU A 317 34.60 38.90 -7.22
C GLU A 317 35.94 39.49 -6.71
N SER A 318 36.01 39.86 -5.43
CA SER A 318 37.25 40.40 -4.83
C SER A 318 38.42 39.41 -4.88
N PHE A 319 38.17 38.12 -4.70
CA PHE A 319 39.23 37.10 -4.78
C PHE A 319 39.68 36.84 -6.22
N GLU A 320 38.78 36.94 -7.19
CA GLU A 320 39.10 36.80 -8.60
C GLU A 320 39.94 37.95 -9.12
N GLU A 321 39.60 39.19 -8.77
CA GLU A 321 40.40 40.38 -9.09
C GLU A 321 41.83 40.31 -8.54
N LYS A 322 42.00 39.68 -7.37
CA LYS A 322 43.30 39.47 -6.71
C LYS A 322 44.05 38.24 -7.22
N GLY A 323 43.55 37.55 -8.25
CA GLY A 323 44.17 36.34 -8.82
C GLY A 323 44.13 35.11 -7.91
N ARG A 324 43.29 35.09 -6.86
CA ARG A 324 43.19 34.01 -5.87
C ARG A 324 42.11 32.98 -6.26
N HIS A 325 42.22 32.41 -7.46
CA HIS A 325 41.19 31.55 -8.05
C HIS A 325 40.80 30.32 -7.21
N ASN A 326 41.74 29.72 -6.47
CA ASN A 326 41.44 28.57 -5.61
C ASN A 326 40.53 28.92 -4.43
N ILE A 327 40.64 30.14 -3.90
CA ILE A 327 39.79 30.62 -2.80
C ILE A 327 38.41 30.99 -3.34
N ALA A 328 38.37 31.69 -4.49
CA ALA A 328 37.12 31.99 -5.18
C ALA A 328 36.34 30.71 -5.50
N LYS A 329 37.02 29.64 -5.96
CA LYS A 329 36.39 28.33 -6.20
C LYS A 329 35.72 27.75 -4.96
N LYS A 330 36.41 27.71 -3.82
CA LYS A 330 35.82 27.22 -2.55
C LYS A 330 34.64 28.08 -2.10
N ARG A 331 34.69 29.39 -2.33
CA ARG A 331 33.58 30.31 -2.00
C ARG A 331 32.37 30.11 -2.91
N ARG A 332 32.57 29.75 -4.19
CA ARG A 332 31.45 29.39 -5.10
C ARG A 332 30.72 28.12 -4.67
N GLU A 333 31.44 27.12 -4.14
CA GLU A 333 30.81 25.90 -3.59
C GLU A 333 29.90 26.25 -2.40
N SER A 334 30.34 27.16 -1.53
CA SER A 334 29.51 27.67 -0.43
C SER A 334 28.34 28.52 -0.91
N LEU A 335 28.53 29.34 -1.95
CA LEU A 335 27.45 30.15 -2.54
C LEU A 335 26.35 29.27 -3.16
N SER A 336 26.74 28.18 -3.84
CA SER A 336 25.79 27.23 -4.44
C SER A 336 24.80 26.69 -3.41
N LYS A 337 25.28 26.31 -2.22
CA LYS A 337 24.42 25.83 -1.12
C LYS A 337 23.44 26.90 -0.63
N LEU A 338 23.87 28.16 -0.53
CA LEU A 338 22.98 29.25 -0.14
C LEU A 338 21.92 29.54 -1.22
N GLU A 339 22.29 29.44 -2.50
CA GLU A 339 21.34 29.59 -3.62
C GLU A 339 20.32 28.43 -3.68
N GLU A 340 20.70 27.21 -3.26
CA GLU A 340 19.76 26.08 -3.08
C GLU A 340 18.74 26.36 -1.96
N LEU A 341 19.17 26.95 -0.84
CA LEU A 341 18.25 27.37 0.23
C LEU A 341 17.28 28.46 -0.22
N GLN A 342 17.75 29.40 -1.04
CA GLN A 342 16.87 30.43 -1.61
C GLN A 342 15.79 29.80 -2.53
N GLN A 343 16.16 28.80 -3.32
CA GLN A 343 15.20 28.06 -4.16
C GLN A 343 14.16 27.29 -3.32
N LEU A 344 14.56 26.74 -2.17
CA LEU A 344 13.63 26.10 -1.22
C LEU A 344 12.62 27.11 -0.66
N ILE A 345 13.06 28.31 -0.29
CA ILE A 345 12.16 29.40 0.15
C ILE A 345 11.14 29.75 -0.93
N ASP A 346 11.57 29.92 -2.17
CA ASP A 346 10.68 30.22 -3.29
C ASP A 346 9.66 29.09 -3.51
N LYS A 347 10.10 27.83 -3.38
CA LYS A 347 9.22 26.66 -3.47
C LYS A 347 8.17 26.63 -2.36
N ILE A 348 8.57 26.93 -1.12
CA ILE A 348 7.66 27.01 0.04
C ILE A 348 6.65 28.15 -0.14
N ARG A 349 7.07 29.32 -0.62
CA ARG A 349 6.17 30.45 -0.92
C ARG A 349 5.11 30.09 -1.93
N VAL A 350 5.50 29.35 -2.96
CA VAL A 350 4.59 28.88 -4.02
C VAL A 350 3.59 27.85 -3.47
N LEU A 351 4.01 26.97 -2.55
CA LEU A 351 3.15 25.96 -1.94
C LEU A 351 2.27 26.50 -0.81
N GLY A 352 2.69 27.57 -0.13
CA GLY A 352 2.00 28.13 1.03
C GLY A 352 0.93 29.17 0.73
N ARG A 353 0.79 29.62 -0.53
CA ARG A 353 -0.30 30.53 -0.91
C ARG A 353 -1.58 29.74 -1.17
N PRO A 354 -2.74 30.13 -0.59
CA PRO A 354 -4.02 29.59 -1.05
C PRO A 354 -4.12 29.84 -2.55
N GLN A 355 -4.51 28.81 -3.30
CA GLN A 355 -4.64 28.90 -4.75
C GLN A 355 -5.82 29.80 -5.10
N THR A 356 -5.57 31.10 -5.16
CA THR A 356 -6.54 32.08 -5.64
C THR A 356 -6.39 32.25 -7.15
N THR A 357 -7.47 32.72 -7.79
CA THR A 357 -7.49 33.15 -9.19
C THR A 357 -6.41 34.19 -9.53
N GLU A 358 -5.92 34.93 -8.52
CA GLU A 358 -4.84 35.92 -8.64
C GLU A 358 -3.49 35.26 -8.98
N ASN A 359 -3.24 34.02 -8.56
CA ASN A 359 -2.01 33.28 -8.89
C ASN A 359 -1.99 32.81 -10.37
N LEU A 360 -3.15 32.55 -10.98
CA LEU A 360 -3.21 32.03 -12.36
C LEU A 360 -2.81 33.09 -13.39
N GLU A 361 -3.28 34.33 -13.21
CA GLU A 361 -2.94 35.45 -14.11
C GLU A 361 -1.46 35.83 -13.99
N GLU A 362 -0.88 35.78 -12.78
CA GLU A 362 0.55 36.00 -12.58
C GLU A 362 1.40 34.93 -13.31
N LEU A 363 1.03 33.64 -13.19
CA LEU A 363 1.71 32.55 -13.89
C LEU A 363 1.58 32.66 -15.41
N ARG A 364 0.41 33.07 -15.92
CA ARG A 364 0.19 33.35 -17.35
C ARG A 364 1.06 34.50 -17.84
N ALA A 365 1.22 35.57 -17.05
CA ALA A 365 2.10 36.69 -17.40
C ALA A 365 3.58 36.27 -17.43
N ILE A 366 4.02 35.44 -16.48
CA ILE A 366 5.37 34.86 -16.45
C ILE A 366 5.59 33.97 -17.69
N LEU A 367 4.65 33.10 -18.01
CA LEU A 367 4.70 32.23 -19.19
C LEU A 367 4.79 33.05 -20.48
N ALA A 368 3.91 34.04 -20.66
CA ALA A 368 3.88 34.90 -21.83
C ALA A 368 5.21 35.66 -22.02
N SER A 369 5.77 36.18 -20.92
CA SER A 369 7.08 36.84 -20.92
C SER A 369 8.22 35.87 -21.29
N GLY A 370 8.17 34.64 -20.77
CA GLY A 370 9.13 33.59 -21.05
C GLY A 370 9.12 33.12 -22.50
N LEU A 371 7.93 32.84 -23.03
CA LEU A 371 7.71 32.46 -24.43
C LEU A 371 8.15 33.57 -25.40
N SER A 372 7.77 34.82 -25.12
CA SER A 372 8.16 35.99 -25.91
C SER A 372 9.68 36.18 -25.99
N LYS A 373 10.41 36.00 -24.89
CA LYS A 373 11.89 36.08 -24.87
C LYS A 373 12.57 34.99 -25.70
N ARG A 374 11.87 33.90 -26.00
CA ARG A 374 12.40 32.74 -26.73
C ARG A 374 11.92 32.66 -28.17
N ASP A 375 11.08 33.59 -28.61
CA ASP A 375 10.47 33.60 -29.94
C ASP A 375 9.68 32.30 -30.20
N VAL A 376 8.97 31.83 -29.18
CA VAL A 376 8.10 30.65 -29.20
C VAL A 376 6.67 31.12 -28.96
N SER A 377 5.74 30.71 -29.82
CA SER A 377 4.36 31.21 -29.81
C SER A 377 3.38 30.33 -29.03
N ASP A 378 3.62 29.01 -28.97
CA ASP A 378 2.75 28.06 -28.28
C ASP A 378 3.49 26.85 -27.69
N GLU A 379 2.74 25.98 -27.02
CA GLU A 379 3.25 24.76 -26.37
C GLU A 379 3.87 23.76 -27.35
N ASN A 380 3.31 23.63 -28.56
CA ASN A 380 3.81 22.67 -29.54
C ASN A 380 5.16 23.14 -30.08
N GLU A 381 5.28 24.43 -30.38
CA GLU A 381 6.54 25.05 -30.80
C GLU A 381 7.59 24.97 -29.69
N LEU A 382 7.19 25.11 -28.41
CA LEU A 382 8.07 24.90 -27.26
C LEU A 382 8.60 23.46 -27.20
N LYS A 383 7.71 22.47 -27.33
CA LYS A 383 8.08 21.04 -27.35
C LYS A 383 9.02 20.72 -28.50
N GLU A 384 8.77 21.25 -29.69
CA GLU A 384 9.65 21.08 -30.85
C GLU A 384 11.04 21.70 -30.63
N GLU A 385 11.11 22.91 -30.07
CA GLU A 385 12.40 23.58 -29.80
C GLU A 385 13.18 22.83 -28.70
N ILE A 386 12.51 22.27 -27.69
CA ILE A 386 13.13 21.38 -26.68
C ILE A 386 13.77 20.15 -27.34
N ILE A 387 13.03 19.47 -28.23
CA ILE A 387 13.53 18.27 -28.95
C ILE A 387 14.75 18.64 -29.79
N LYS A 388 14.67 19.73 -30.54
CA LYS A 388 15.77 20.23 -31.38
C LYS A 388 17.00 20.60 -30.54
N LYS A 389 16.82 21.20 -29.37
CA LYS A 389 17.92 21.52 -28.44
C LYS A 389 18.56 20.27 -27.85
N LYS A 390 17.77 19.26 -27.49
CA LYS A 390 18.29 17.95 -27.03
C LYS A 390 19.16 17.28 -28.11
N GLN A 391 18.70 17.28 -29.36
CA GLN A 391 19.48 16.76 -30.49
C GLN A 391 20.76 17.57 -30.76
N GLU A 392 20.71 18.90 -30.67
CA GLU A 392 21.89 19.77 -30.80
C GLU A 392 22.94 19.43 -29.73
N ILE A 393 22.51 19.26 -28.48
CA ILE A 393 23.38 18.89 -27.35
C ILE A 393 24.03 17.53 -27.59
N GLU A 394 23.26 16.51 -28.00
CA GLU A 394 23.78 15.17 -28.27
C GLU A 394 24.85 15.19 -29.38
N ASN A 395 24.61 15.96 -30.44
CA ASN A 395 25.58 16.13 -31.53
C ASN A 395 26.86 16.84 -31.08
N LEU A 396 26.74 17.86 -30.23
CA LEU A 396 27.91 18.57 -29.67
C LEU A 396 28.71 17.69 -28.70
N GLN A 397 28.04 16.81 -27.94
CA GLN A 397 28.69 15.81 -27.09
C GLN A 397 29.50 14.81 -27.93
N LYS A 398 28.92 14.30 -29.04
CA LYS A 398 29.62 13.42 -29.99
C LYS A 398 30.85 14.08 -30.62
N GLN A 399 30.85 15.41 -30.75
CA GLN A 399 31.97 16.19 -31.27
C GLN A 399 33.00 16.61 -30.20
N GLY A 400 32.81 16.24 -28.93
CA GLY A 400 33.72 16.61 -27.83
C GLY A 400 33.70 18.10 -27.46
N LYS A 401 32.65 18.85 -27.82
CA LYS A 401 32.54 20.30 -27.60
C LYS A 401 31.89 20.65 -26.25
N TYR A 402 32.48 20.17 -25.15
CA TYR A 402 31.86 20.24 -23.81
C TYR A 402 31.52 21.66 -23.32
N LYS A 403 32.36 22.66 -23.60
CA LYS A 403 32.07 24.05 -23.19
C LYS A 403 30.81 24.62 -23.87
N THR A 404 30.52 24.19 -25.10
CA THR A 404 29.31 24.58 -25.83
C THR A 404 28.11 23.78 -25.34
N VAL A 405 28.30 22.50 -24.97
CA VAL A 405 27.26 21.65 -24.38
C VAL A 405 26.69 22.29 -23.11
N ILE A 406 27.55 22.76 -22.19
CA ILE A 406 27.11 23.39 -20.93
C ILE A 406 26.20 24.61 -21.20
N LYS A 407 26.63 25.52 -22.10
CA LYS A 407 25.83 26.68 -22.48
C LYS A 407 24.48 26.31 -23.12
N ARG A 408 24.43 25.19 -23.85
CA ARG A 408 23.19 24.70 -24.47
C ARG A 408 22.29 24.00 -23.46
N GLN A 409 22.85 23.33 -22.46
CA GLN A 409 22.09 22.73 -21.36
C GLN A 409 21.40 23.80 -20.50
N GLU A 410 22.05 24.92 -20.21
CA GLU A 410 21.40 26.06 -19.54
C GLU A 410 20.18 26.56 -20.32
N SER A 411 20.31 26.70 -21.65
CA SER A 411 19.19 27.10 -22.49
C SER A 411 18.09 26.04 -22.55
N LEU A 412 18.43 24.76 -22.55
CA LEU A 412 17.45 23.67 -22.53
C LEU A 412 16.66 23.67 -21.21
N SER A 413 17.36 23.80 -20.07
CA SER A 413 16.75 23.86 -18.74
C SER A 413 15.69 24.97 -18.65
N THR A 414 15.97 26.16 -19.19
CA THR A 414 14.96 27.23 -19.19
C THR A 414 13.73 26.94 -20.06
N LEU A 415 13.86 26.14 -21.13
CA LEU A 415 12.71 25.74 -21.95
C LEU A 415 11.88 24.67 -21.23
N GLU A 416 12.54 23.73 -20.55
CA GLU A 416 11.88 22.70 -19.75
C GLU A 416 11.11 23.32 -18.57
N GLN A 417 11.65 24.36 -17.94
CA GLN A 417 10.93 25.15 -16.90
C GLN A 417 9.67 25.84 -17.45
N LEU A 418 9.70 26.34 -18.69
CA LEU A 418 8.50 26.92 -19.31
C LEU A 418 7.44 25.86 -19.61
N LEU A 419 7.87 24.65 -19.98
CA LEU A 419 6.94 23.53 -20.22
C LEU A 419 6.28 23.10 -18.90
N GLU A 420 7.05 22.95 -17.83
CA GLU A 420 6.53 22.67 -16.49
C GLU A 420 5.53 23.74 -16.02
N LEU A 421 5.80 25.01 -16.34
CA LEU A 421 4.88 26.12 -16.04
C LEU A 421 3.55 26.00 -16.79
N ILE A 422 3.57 25.54 -18.06
CA ILE A 422 2.34 25.27 -18.83
C ILE A 422 1.52 24.17 -18.16
N ASP A 423 2.16 23.06 -17.79
CA ASP A 423 1.48 21.93 -17.16
C ASP A 423 0.87 22.34 -15.81
N LYS A 424 1.58 23.17 -15.05
CA LYS A 424 1.07 23.74 -13.81
C LYS A 424 -0.15 24.65 -14.03
N ILE A 425 -0.14 25.50 -15.06
CA ILE A 425 -1.28 26.36 -15.40
C ILE A 425 -2.50 25.49 -15.77
N LYS A 426 -2.32 24.45 -16.58
CA LYS A 426 -3.40 23.51 -16.92
C LYS A 426 -3.99 22.81 -15.70
N ALA A 427 -3.13 22.37 -14.77
CA ALA A 427 -3.58 21.78 -13.51
C ALA A 427 -4.43 22.76 -12.69
N LEU A 428 -4.00 24.02 -12.59
CA LEU A 428 -4.77 25.06 -11.89
C LEU A 428 -6.11 25.38 -12.57
N GLU A 429 -6.13 25.44 -13.91
CA GLU A 429 -7.36 25.61 -14.68
C GLU A 429 -8.35 24.45 -14.47
N SER A 430 -7.82 23.23 -14.33
CA SER A 430 -8.64 22.05 -14.02
C SER A 430 -9.27 22.15 -12.62
N ILE A 431 -8.53 22.63 -11.62
CA ILE A 431 -9.04 22.84 -10.26
C ILE A 431 -10.13 23.93 -10.26
N GLN A 432 -9.90 25.04 -10.96
CA GLN A 432 -10.90 26.11 -11.07
C GLN A 432 -12.18 25.62 -11.76
N SER A 433 -12.09 24.68 -12.69
CA SER A 433 -13.27 24.07 -13.33
C SER A 433 -14.08 23.19 -12.36
N ILE A 434 -13.42 22.57 -11.37
CA ILE A 434 -14.04 21.74 -10.33
C ILE A 434 -14.77 22.60 -9.29
N ASP A 435 -14.17 23.70 -8.84
CA ASP A 435 -14.82 24.61 -7.88
C ASP A 435 -16.13 25.19 -8.46
N ASN A 436 -16.09 25.56 -9.75
CA ASN A 436 -17.29 25.99 -10.48
C ASN A 436 -18.33 24.86 -10.60
N LEU A 437 -17.91 23.59 -10.70
CA LEU A 437 -18.83 22.46 -10.80
C LEU A 437 -19.60 22.24 -9.50
N GLU A 438 -18.93 22.33 -8.34
CA GLU A 438 -19.57 22.20 -7.02
C GLU A 438 -20.55 23.34 -6.72
N GLU A 439 -20.22 24.58 -7.12
CA GLU A 439 -21.15 25.71 -7.01
C GLU A 439 -22.40 25.51 -7.88
N LEU A 440 -22.22 24.99 -9.11
CA LEU A 440 -23.34 24.67 -10.01
C LEU A 440 -24.19 23.53 -9.45
N LYS A 441 -23.58 22.48 -8.88
CA LYS A 441 -24.29 21.37 -8.22
C LYS A 441 -25.10 21.85 -7.02
N THR A 442 -24.51 22.68 -6.18
CA THR A 442 -25.19 23.29 -5.03
C THR A 442 -26.38 24.15 -5.48
N SER A 443 -26.18 24.95 -6.54
CA SER A 443 -27.24 25.77 -7.13
C SER A 443 -28.38 24.92 -7.69
N LEU A 444 -28.06 23.81 -8.38
CA LEU A 444 -29.05 22.87 -8.90
C LEU A 444 -29.83 22.22 -7.76
N LEU A 445 -29.14 21.73 -6.73
CA LEU A 445 -29.74 21.02 -5.60
C LEU A 445 -30.68 21.93 -4.81
N LYS A 446 -30.29 23.19 -4.61
CA LYS A 446 -31.16 24.22 -4.02
C LYS A 446 -32.42 24.46 -4.85
N GLY A 447 -32.27 24.59 -6.17
CA GLY A 447 -33.42 24.80 -7.06
C GLY A 447 -34.37 23.61 -7.14
N LEU A 448 -33.84 22.38 -7.10
CA LEU A 448 -34.63 21.16 -7.04
C LEU A 448 -35.44 21.08 -5.74
N LEU A 449 -34.83 21.41 -4.60
CA LEU A 449 -35.50 21.46 -3.30
C LEU A 449 -36.60 22.53 -3.22
N GLU A 450 -36.40 23.71 -3.82
CA GLU A 450 -37.43 24.76 -3.88
C GLU A 450 -38.69 24.33 -4.66
N HIS A 451 -38.57 23.27 -5.46
CA HIS A 451 -39.65 22.71 -6.27
C HIS A 451 -40.15 21.33 -5.80
N ASP A 452 -39.68 20.80 -4.65
CA ASP A 452 -39.97 19.45 -4.15
C ASP A 452 -39.63 18.34 -5.19
N ILE A 453 -38.52 18.49 -5.92
CA ILE A 453 -38.06 17.52 -6.91
C ILE A 453 -36.83 16.80 -6.36
N ASN A 454 -36.86 15.46 -6.34
CA ASN A 454 -35.82 14.66 -5.70
C ASN A 454 -34.72 14.22 -6.68
N ASP A 455 -35.06 14.04 -7.96
CA ASP A 455 -34.11 13.57 -8.96
C ASP A 455 -34.35 14.16 -10.36
N GLU A 456 -33.42 13.88 -11.27
CA GLU A 456 -33.47 14.36 -12.65
C GLU A 456 -34.70 13.87 -13.42
N LYS A 457 -35.11 12.62 -13.18
CA LYS A 457 -36.23 12.03 -13.91
C LYS A 457 -37.53 12.72 -13.49
N GLU A 458 -37.67 13.00 -12.20
CA GLU A 458 -38.77 13.77 -11.64
C GLU A 458 -38.80 15.22 -12.17
N LEU A 459 -37.63 15.84 -12.40
CA LEU A 459 -37.53 17.15 -13.06
C LEU A 459 -38.10 17.10 -14.49
N GLU A 460 -37.71 16.12 -15.29
CA GLU A 460 -38.21 15.96 -16.67
C GLU A 460 -39.71 15.69 -16.70
N GLU A 461 -40.20 14.81 -15.82
CA GLU A 461 -41.62 14.47 -15.69
C GLU A 461 -42.45 15.69 -15.26
N GLU A 462 -41.99 16.48 -14.30
CA GLU A 462 -42.68 17.69 -13.85
C GLU A 462 -42.68 18.79 -14.94
N ILE A 463 -41.60 18.95 -15.71
CA ILE A 463 -41.56 19.84 -16.88
C ILE A 463 -42.63 19.45 -17.91
N ILE A 464 -42.71 18.15 -18.25
CA ILE A 464 -43.71 17.63 -19.20
C ILE A 464 -45.14 17.87 -18.68
N LYS A 465 -45.38 17.55 -17.41
CA LYS A 465 -46.67 17.73 -16.75
C LYS A 465 -47.09 19.21 -16.74
N ARG A 466 -46.19 20.14 -16.43
CA ARG A 466 -46.48 21.58 -16.46
C ARG A 466 -46.77 22.11 -17.86
N LYS A 467 -46.08 21.61 -18.89
CA LYS A 467 -46.37 21.93 -20.29
C LYS A 467 -47.80 21.53 -20.66
N GLN A 468 -48.22 20.32 -20.30
CA GLN A 468 -49.58 19.83 -20.55
C GLN A 468 -50.64 20.63 -19.78
N GLU A 469 -50.40 20.97 -18.50
CA GLU A 469 -51.31 21.79 -17.71
C GLU A 469 -51.54 23.18 -18.33
N ILE A 470 -50.48 23.83 -18.80
CA ILE A 470 -50.54 25.15 -19.45
C ILE A 470 -51.39 25.08 -20.72
N GLU A 471 -51.22 24.02 -21.52
CA GLU A 471 -52.00 23.81 -22.74
C GLU A 471 -53.50 23.64 -22.43
N ILE A 472 -53.82 22.77 -21.45
CA ILE A 472 -55.21 22.55 -20.99
C ILE A 472 -55.84 23.85 -20.48
N LEU A 473 -55.11 24.64 -19.68
CA LEU A 473 -55.62 25.90 -19.12
C LEU A 473 -55.82 26.97 -20.20
N SER A 474 -54.94 27.01 -21.20
CA SER A 474 -55.05 27.91 -22.34
C SER A 474 -56.28 27.59 -23.19
N ASN A 475 -56.51 26.30 -23.47
CA ASN A 475 -57.69 25.84 -24.22
C ASN A 475 -59.01 26.10 -23.48
N LYS A 476 -58.97 26.18 -22.14
CA LYS A 476 -60.13 26.53 -21.29
C LYS A 476 -60.33 28.05 -21.11
N GLY A 477 -59.54 28.90 -21.78
CA GLY A 477 -59.61 30.36 -21.67
C GLY A 477 -59.12 30.93 -20.34
N LYS A 478 -58.42 30.14 -19.51
CA LYS A 478 -57.93 30.55 -18.18
C LYS A 478 -56.52 31.17 -18.27
N HIS A 479 -56.37 32.20 -19.11
CA HIS A 479 -55.06 32.75 -19.48
C HIS A 479 -54.20 33.22 -18.30
N LYS A 480 -54.78 33.90 -17.29
CA LYS A 480 -54.02 34.35 -16.11
C LYS A 480 -53.42 33.21 -15.28
N VAL A 481 -54.11 32.08 -15.20
CA VAL A 481 -53.62 30.90 -14.45
C VAL A 481 -52.56 30.17 -15.26
N ALA A 482 -52.75 30.06 -16.58
CA ALA A 482 -51.76 29.52 -17.50
C ALA A 482 -50.45 30.32 -17.46
N GLU A 483 -50.53 31.65 -17.39
CA GLU A 483 -49.37 32.54 -17.28
C GLU A 483 -48.58 32.32 -15.98
N LYS A 484 -49.26 32.22 -14.83
CA LYS A 484 -48.59 31.89 -13.56
C LYS A 484 -47.87 30.53 -13.61
N ARG A 485 -48.48 29.53 -14.27
CA ARG A 485 -47.87 28.22 -14.48
C ARG A 485 -46.69 28.27 -15.44
N ARG A 486 -46.72 29.17 -16.44
CA ARG A 486 -45.62 29.40 -17.38
C ARG A 486 -44.36 29.93 -16.70
N ASN A 487 -44.51 30.84 -15.74
CA ASN A 487 -43.37 31.33 -14.96
C ASN A 487 -42.73 30.22 -14.11
N SER A 488 -43.54 29.33 -13.54
CA SER A 488 -43.01 28.17 -12.82
C SER A 488 -42.37 27.15 -13.76
N LEU A 489 -42.85 27.01 -15.00
CA LEU A 489 -42.21 26.15 -16.01
C LEU A 489 -40.84 26.71 -16.41
N LEU A 490 -40.69 28.03 -16.57
CA LEU A 490 -39.42 28.66 -16.91
C LEU A 490 -38.33 28.36 -15.87
N ALA A 491 -38.66 28.44 -14.57
CA ALA A 491 -37.73 28.09 -13.51
C ALA A 491 -37.25 26.61 -13.60
N LEU A 492 -38.16 25.68 -13.91
CA LEU A 492 -37.79 24.27 -14.10
C LEU A 492 -36.93 24.06 -15.36
N GLU A 493 -37.20 24.77 -16.44
CA GLU A 493 -36.38 24.72 -17.66
C GLU A 493 -34.97 25.30 -17.42
N GLU A 494 -34.83 26.33 -16.59
CA GLU A 494 -33.52 26.85 -16.14
C GLU A 494 -32.72 25.80 -15.35
N LEU A 495 -33.38 25.07 -14.45
CA LEU A 495 -32.74 23.95 -13.73
C LEU A 495 -32.32 22.82 -14.67
N GLN A 496 -33.11 22.53 -15.72
CA GLN A 496 -32.74 21.54 -16.72
C GLN A 496 -31.50 21.98 -17.53
N VAL A 497 -31.40 23.26 -17.88
CA VAL A 497 -30.19 23.82 -18.53
C VAL A 497 -28.98 23.71 -17.62
N LEU A 498 -29.14 24.03 -16.33
CA LEU A 498 -28.08 23.92 -15.34
C LEU A 498 -27.59 22.46 -15.19
N ASN A 499 -28.50 21.51 -15.12
CA ASN A 499 -28.18 20.07 -15.06
C ASN A 499 -27.42 19.59 -16.31
N ASN A 500 -27.84 20.00 -17.50
CA ASN A 500 -27.13 19.67 -18.74
C ASN A 500 -25.71 20.27 -18.78
N LYS A 501 -25.52 21.48 -18.23
CA LYS A 501 -24.21 22.12 -18.11
C LYS A 501 -23.29 21.33 -17.18
N ILE A 502 -23.80 20.85 -16.04
CA ILE A 502 -23.07 19.99 -15.10
C ILE A 502 -22.63 18.70 -15.80
N LYS A 503 -23.52 18.00 -16.51
CA LYS A 503 -23.18 16.78 -17.27
C LYS A 503 -22.09 17.00 -18.30
N THR A 504 -22.14 18.13 -19.00
CA THR A 504 -21.12 18.50 -20.00
C THR A 504 -19.75 18.68 -19.33
N LEU A 505 -19.71 19.36 -18.17
CA LEU A 505 -18.49 19.55 -17.40
C LEU A 505 -17.97 18.23 -16.80
N GLU A 506 -18.84 17.37 -16.27
CA GLU A 506 -18.48 16.06 -15.74
C GLU A 506 -17.87 15.16 -16.82
N SER A 507 -18.46 15.12 -18.01
CA SER A 507 -17.91 14.36 -19.14
C SER A 507 -16.56 14.90 -19.63
N SER A 508 -16.35 16.22 -19.55
CA SER A 508 -15.08 16.86 -19.91
C SER A 508 -14.00 16.55 -18.86
N ASN A 509 -14.36 16.61 -17.58
CA ASN A 509 -13.46 16.26 -16.48
C ASN A 509 -13.09 14.77 -16.47
N LEU A 510 -14.02 13.87 -16.77
CA LEU A 510 -13.74 12.43 -16.89
C LEU A 510 -12.68 12.13 -17.96
N ASN A 511 -12.73 12.81 -19.11
CA ASN A 511 -11.73 12.66 -20.16
C ASN A 511 -10.36 13.22 -19.73
N MET A 512 -10.35 14.35 -19.02
CA MET A 512 -9.13 15.03 -18.58
C MET A 512 -8.46 14.36 -17.37
N SER A 513 -9.22 13.82 -16.43
CA SER A 513 -8.68 13.00 -15.33
C SER A 513 -7.97 11.77 -15.88
N ASN A 514 -8.51 11.12 -16.91
CA ASN A 514 -7.83 9.99 -17.57
C ASN A 514 -6.48 10.38 -18.21
N GLU A 515 -6.30 11.63 -18.63
CA GLU A 515 -5.02 12.15 -19.14
C GLU A 515 -4.05 12.54 -18.01
N ILE A 516 -4.53 13.21 -16.95
CA ILE A 516 -3.70 13.67 -15.81
C ILE A 516 -3.19 12.48 -14.97
N PHE A 517 -3.98 11.41 -14.82
CA PHE A 517 -3.54 10.19 -14.11
C PHE A 517 -2.42 9.43 -14.83
N HIS A 518 -2.19 9.68 -16.12
CA HIS A 518 -1.04 9.13 -16.84
C HIS A 518 0.28 9.87 -16.54
N ASP A 519 0.24 11.15 -16.16
CA ASP A 519 1.43 11.99 -15.94
C ASP A 519 1.84 12.13 -14.44
N ALA A 520 0.93 11.90 -13.48
CA ALA A 520 1.18 12.12 -12.05
C ALA A 520 2.06 11.04 -11.35
N GLY A 521 2.79 10.18 -12.07
CA GLY A 521 3.78 9.28 -11.48
C GLY A 521 3.24 8.15 -10.58
N ILE A 522 1.92 8.03 -10.39
CA ILE A 522 1.33 6.76 -9.98
C ILE A 522 1.40 5.85 -11.22
N ILE A 523 2.49 5.11 -11.36
CA ILE A 523 2.60 4.04 -12.36
C ILE A 523 1.62 2.93 -11.95
N ILE A 524 0.32 3.16 -12.15
CA ILE A 524 -0.63 2.07 -12.32
C ILE A 524 -0.36 1.59 -13.74
N SER A 525 0.50 0.58 -13.81
CA SER A 525 0.79 -0.15 -15.02
C SER A 525 -0.54 -0.57 -15.66
N ASP A 526 -0.96 0.15 -16.70
CA ASP A 526 -2.03 -0.27 -17.59
C ASP A 526 -1.67 -1.68 -18.06
N ARG A 527 -2.32 -2.68 -17.48
CA ARG A 527 -2.19 -4.08 -17.87
C ARG A 527 -2.79 -4.18 -19.27
N GLN A 528 -1.96 -3.95 -20.28
CA GLN A 528 -2.10 -4.69 -21.54
C GLN A 528 -1.60 -6.12 -21.29
N GLU A 529 -2.24 -6.84 -20.36
CA GLU A 529 -2.15 -8.30 -20.29
C GLU A 529 -3.06 -8.86 -21.37
N ASP A 530 -2.64 -10.00 -21.91
CA ASP A 530 -3.46 -10.91 -22.69
C ASP A 530 -4.86 -10.98 -22.06
N ASP A 531 -5.91 -10.67 -22.83
CA ASP A 531 -7.27 -10.34 -22.37
C ASP A 531 -8.01 -11.49 -21.64
N THR A 532 -7.31 -12.56 -21.27
CA THR A 532 -7.78 -13.81 -20.69
C THR A 532 -7.39 -13.97 -19.23
N ILE A 533 -8.39 -13.96 -18.34
CA ILE A 533 -8.24 -14.47 -16.97
C ILE A 533 -7.85 -15.95 -17.06
N THR A 534 -6.69 -16.30 -16.50
CA THR A 534 -6.18 -17.68 -16.55
C THR A 534 -7.00 -18.62 -15.67
N LYS A 535 -7.02 -19.92 -16.00
CA LYS A 535 -7.66 -20.94 -15.16
C LYS A 535 -7.05 -21.00 -13.75
N GLU A 536 -5.73 -20.88 -13.67
CA GLU A 536 -5.00 -20.79 -12.39
C GLU A 536 -5.53 -19.65 -11.53
N ARG A 537 -5.74 -18.47 -12.13
CA ARG A 537 -6.27 -17.32 -11.42
C ARG A 537 -7.69 -17.54 -10.89
N VAL A 538 -8.56 -18.19 -11.66
CA VAL A 538 -9.91 -18.56 -11.19
C VAL A 538 -9.83 -19.53 -10.01
N THR A 539 -8.99 -20.56 -10.11
CA THR A 539 -8.76 -21.52 -9.02
C THR A 539 -8.21 -20.85 -7.77
N ASN A 540 -7.28 -19.91 -7.92
CA ASN A 540 -6.70 -19.15 -6.82
C ASN A 540 -7.75 -18.30 -6.10
N LEU A 541 -8.59 -17.56 -6.84
CA LEU A 541 -9.70 -16.79 -6.25
C LEU A 541 -10.64 -17.70 -5.45
N TYR A 542 -11.01 -18.87 -6.01
CA TYR A 542 -11.85 -19.84 -5.30
C TYR A 542 -11.24 -20.32 -3.99
N ASN A 543 -9.99 -20.76 -4.05
CA ASN A 543 -9.28 -21.25 -2.89
C ASN A 543 -9.18 -20.16 -1.80
N ASP A 544 -8.89 -18.92 -2.19
CA ASP A 544 -8.75 -17.79 -1.27
C ASP A 544 -10.05 -17.52 -0.51
N PHE A 545 -11.17 -17.30 -1.19
CA PHE A 545 -12.40 -16.96 -0.46
C PHE A 545 -13.02 -18.16 0.27
N SER A 546 -12.76 -19.40 -0.19
CA SER A 546 -13.40 -20.61 0.37
C SER A 546 -13.01 -20.89 1.83
N LEU A 547 -11.80 -20.48 2.23
CA LEU A 547 -11.27 -20.69 3.57
C LEU A 547 -11.42 -19.46 4.48
N MET A 548 -11.81 -18.31 3.92
CA MET A 548 -11.93 -17.07 4.67
C MET A 548 -13.20 -17.04 5.56
N PRO A 549 -13.13 -16.41 6.75
CA PRO A 549 -14.33 -16.08 7.51
C PRO A 549 -15.19 -15.05 6.76
N PRO A 550 -16.47 -14.86 7.10
CA PRO A 550 -17.28 -13.77 6.56
C PRO A 550 -16.63 -12.41 6.85
N CYS A 551 -16.16 -11.74 5.80
CA CYS A 551 -15.54 -10.41 5.85
C CYS A 551 -15.63 -9.72 4.48
N SER A 552 -15.27 -8.43 4.41
CA SER A 552 -15.30 -7.64 3.17
C SER A 552 -14.35 -8.19 2.12
N GLU A 553 -13.14 -8.61 2.52
CA GLU A 553 -12.16 -9.24 1.62
C GLU A 553 -12.72 -10.52 1.00
N LYS A 554 -13.33 -11.40 1.80
CA LYS A 554 -13.97 -12.63 1.31
C LYS A 554 -15.03 -12.33 0.27
N SER A 555 -15.95 -11.42 0.59
CA SER A 555 -17.05 -11.07 -0.32
C SER A 555 -16.53 -10.47 -1.62
N LEU A 556 -15.47 -9.65 -1.53
CA LEU A 556 -14.83 -9.06 -2.71
C LEU A 556 -14.13 -10.10 -3.60
N ILE A 557 -13.38 -11.03 -3.01
CA ILE A 557 -12.70 -12.11 -3.74
C ILE A 557 -13.72 -13.06 -4.36
N ASN A 558 -14.81 -13.36 -3.65
CA ASN A 558 -15.92 -14.14 -4.18
C ASN A 558 -16.58 -13.42 -5.36
N LEU A 559 -16.82 -12.11 -5.26
CA LEU A 559 -17.35 -11.31 -6.37
C LEU A 559 -16.42 -11.31 -7.59
N LEU A 560 -15.10 -11.18 -7.38
CA LEU A 560 -14.09 -11.32 -8.44
C LEU A 560 -14.13 -12.70 -9.08
N PHE A 561 -14.28 -13.76 -8.29
CA PHE A 561 -14.43 -15.14 -8.78
C PHE A 561 -15.66 -15.29 -9.68
N LEU A 562 -16.83 -14.81 -9.23
CA LEU A 562 -18.07 -14.91 -10.00
C LEU A 562 -17.97 -14.17 -11.34
N ILE A 563 -17.37 -12.97 -11.35
CA ILE A 563 -17.14 -12.19 -12.58
C ILE A 563 -16.08 -12.86 -13.47
N ALA A 564 -15.05 -13.47 -12.88
CA ALA A 564 -14.05 -14.22 -13.64
C ALA A 564 -14.65 -15.44 -14.36
N LEU A 565 -15.67 -16.08 -13.78
CA LEU A 565 -16.40 -17.15 -14.46
C LEU A 565 -17.19 -16.60 -15.66
N LYS A 566 -17.91 -15.48 -15.50
CA LYS A 566 -18.61 -14.81 -16.62
C LYS A 566 -17.67 -14.47 -17.78
N LEU A 567 -16.52 -13.88 -17.48
CA LEU A 567 -15.52 -13.52 -18.49
C LEU A 567 -14.93 -14.73 -19.25
N ASN A 568 -14.96 -15.92 -18.66
CA ASN A 568 -14.51 -17.15 -19.29
C ASN A 568 -15.63 -17.86 -20.07
N ASP A 569 -16.87 -17.79 -19.60
CA ASP A 569 -18.04 -18.36 -20.28
C ASP A 569 -18.30 -17.65 -21.62
N ASP A 570 -18.21 -16.32 -21.65
CA ASP A 570 -18.37 -15.49 -22.87
C ASP A 570 -17.42 -15.89 -24.01
N LYS A 571 -16.29 -16.52 -23.68
CA LYS A 571 -15.28 -16.96 -24.66
C LYS A 571 -15.52 -18.35 -25.21
N THR A 572 -16.19 -19.22 -24.46
CA THR A 572 -16.38 -20.62 -24.87
C THR A 572 -17.62 -20.81 -25.74
N GLY A 573 -18.57 -19.86 -25.72
CA GLY A 573 -19.79 -19.91 -26.54
C GLY A 573 -20.72 -21.09 -26.21
N VAL A 574 -20.46 -21.83 -25.12
CA VAL A 574 -21.27 -22.98 -24.67
C VAL A 574 -22.21 -22.50 -23.56
N SER A 575 -23.40 -22.04 -23.93
CA SER A 575 -24.30 -21.30 -23.03
C SER A 575 -25.29 -22.14 -22.21
N GLU A 576 -25.13 -23.46 -22.05
CA GLU A 576 -26.28 -24.27 -21.63
C GLU A 576 -26.22 -24.93 -20.24
N ASN A 577 -25.11 -24.94 -19.49
CA ASN A 577 -25.10 -25.65 -18.19
C ASN A 577 -24.43 -24.96 -16.98
N ASN A 578 -23.84 -23.77 -17.10
CA ASN A 578 -23.38 -22.98 -15.95
C ASN A 578 -24.11 -21.64 -15.90
N ILE A 579 -25.38 -21.66 -15.46
CA ILE A 579 -26.14 -20.44 -15.19
C ILE A 579 -25.69 -19.90 -13.83
N LEU A 580 -24.54 -19.23 -13.78
CA LEU A 580 -24.30 -18.23 -12.73
C LEU A 580 -25.30 -17.10 -12.97
N ARG A 581 -26.20 -16.91 -12.02
CA ARG A 581 -27.28 -15.92 -12.15
C ARG A 581 -26.69 -14.56 -11.82
N ASP A 582 -27.06 -13.54 -12.59
CA ASP A 582 -26.70 -12.16 -12.27
C ASP A 582 -27.21 -11.76 -10.86
N ASP A 583 -28.27 -12.44 -10.39
CA ASP A 583 -28.77 -12.40 -9.01
C ASP A 583 -27.70 -12.75 -7.95
N GLU A 584 -26.82 -13.71 -8.23
CA GLU A 584 -25.75 -14.13 -7.30
C GLU A 584 -24.66 -13.05 -7.21
N ILE A 585 -24.28 -12.46 -8.34
CA ILE A 585 -23.35 -11.33 -8.40
C ILE A 585 -23.93 -10.11 -7.66
N ALA A 586 -25.21 -9.80 -7.90
CA ALA A 586 -25.89 -8.69 -7.23
C ALA A 586 -26.00 -8.91 -5.71
N LYS A 587 -26.33 -10.14 -5.29
CA LYS A 587 -26.36 -10.53 -3.88
C LYS A 587 -24.99 -10.41 -3.23
N GLU A 588 -23.94 -10.88 -3.90
CA GLU A 588 -22.58 -10.81 -3.37
C GLU A 588 -22.06 -9.37 -3.29
N LEU A 589 -22.37 -8.52 -4.27
CA LEU A 589 -22.07 -7.09 -4.22
C LEU A 589 -22.76 -6.41 -3.03
N GLN A 590 -24.00 -6.80 -2.72
CA GLN A 590 -24.71 -6.28 -1.55
C GLN A 590 -24.06 -6.76 -0.24
N CYS A 591 -23.69 -8.05 -0.16
CA CYS A 591 -22.95 -8.59 0.96
C CYS A 591 -21.62 -7.85 1.17
N PHE A 592 -20.88 -7.56 0.10
CA PHE A 592 -19.64 -6.79 0.14
C PHE A 592 -19.85 -5.39 0.72
N LYS A 593 -20.88 -4.65 0.27
CA LYS A 593 -21.24 -3.33 0.82
C LYS A 593 -21.57 -3.40 2.31
N GLU A 594 -22.32 -4.41 2.74
CA GLU A 594 -22.67 -4.60 4.14
C GLU A 594 -21.44 -4.92 5.00
N GLN A 595 -20.52 -5.75 4.52
CA GLN A 595 -19.29 -6.05 5.26
C GLN A 595 -18.36 -4.84 5.38
N LEU A 596 -18.23 -4.01 4.34
CA LEU A 596 -17.46 -2.76 4.42
C LEU A 596 -17.98 -1.83 5.54
N LYS A 597 -19.31 -1.76 5.69
CA LYS A 597 -19.96 -0.99 6.77
C LYS A 597 -19.64 -1.56 8.14
N ILE A 598 -19.76 -2.88 8.29
CA ILE A 598 -19.50 -3.58 9.55
C ILE A 598 -18.04 -3.43 9.98
N GLU A 599 -17.11 -3.42 9.01
CA GLU A 599 -15.67 -3.33 9.24
C GLU A 599 -15.15 -1.88 9.26
N GLU A 600 -16.03 -0.88 9.10
CA GLU A 600 -15.67 0.55 9.06
C GLU A 600 -14.62 0.89 7.98
N LEU A 601 -14.64 0.16 6.86
CA LEU A 601 -13.74 0.35 5.71
C LEU A 601 -14.33 1.26 4.63
N GLU A 602 -15.43 1.96 4.93
CA GLU A 602 -16.04 2.91 4.01
C GLU A 602 -15.17 4.16 3.88
N SER A 603 -14.76 4.46 2.64
CA SER A 603 -14.12 5.72 2.28
C SER A 603 -14.75 6.24 1.00
N THR A 604 -14.74 7.56 0.80
CA THR A 604 -15.28 8.20 -0.41
C THR A 604 -14.70 7.60 -1.69
N GLN A 605 -13.42 7.21 -1.66
CA GLN A 605 -12.77 6.52 -2.79
C GLN A 605 -13.38 5.13 -3.06
N ILE A 606 -13.58 4.32 -2.02
CA ILE A 606 -14.18 2.99 -2.13
C ILE A 606 -15.64 3.10 -2.58
N GLU A 607 -16.41 4.06 -2.06
CA GLU A 607 -17.78 4.32 -2.47
C GLU A 607 -17.88 4.67 -3.96
N ASN A 608 -17.01 5.55 -4.46
CA ASN A 608 -16.94 5.90 -5.88
C ASN A 608 -16.64 4.68 -6.77
N PHE A 609 -15.70 3.82 -6.34
CA PHE A 609 -15.41 2.58 -7.07
C PHE A 609 -16.59 1.60 -7.03
N ILE A 610 -17.28 1.48 -5.90
CA ILE A 610 -18.49 0.65 -5.77
C ILE A 610 -19.62 1.16 -6.68
N GLY A 611 -19.79 2.48 -6.79
CA GLY A 611 -20.72 3.09 -7.74
C GLY A 611 -20.39 2.68 -9.17
N THR A 612 -19.11 2.81 -9.55
CA THR A 612 -18.59 2.40 -10.87
C THR A 612 -18.80 0.91 -11.13
N VAL A 613 -18.50 0.03 -10.16
CA VAL A 613 -18.75 -1.41 -10.25
C VAL A 613 -20.24 -1.70 -10.45
N SER A 614 -21.11 -1.00 -9.71
CA SER A 614 -22.56 -1.19 -9.80
C SER A 614 -23.10 -0.82 -11.19
N VAL A 615 -22.58 0.24 -11.82
CA VAL A 615 -22.91 0.61 -13.21
C VAL A 615 -22.40 -0.45 -14.18
N ASN A 616 -21.12 -0.82 -14.08
CA ASN A 616 -20.52 -1.81 -14.97
C ASN A 616 -21.20 -3.19 -14.91
N ILE A 617 -21.64 -3.64 -13.72
CA ILE A 617 -22.39 -4.89 -13.58
C ILE A 617 -23.76 -4.79 -14.25
N LYS A 618 -24.47 -3.66 -14.11
CA LYS A 618 -25.77 -3.44 -14.78
C LYS A 618 -25.63 -3.44 -16.30
N ASP A 619 -24.55 -2.85 -16.80
CA ASP A 619 -24.25 -2.75 -18.23
C ASP A 619 -23.58 -4.03 -18.78
N GLN A 620 -23.42 -5.06 -17.96
CA GLN A 620 -22.71 -6.31 -18.28
C GLN A 620 -21.26 -6.09 -18.78
N ASN A 621 -20.65 -4.98 -18.39
CA ASN A 621 -19.25 -4.67 -18.65
C ASN A 621 -18.34 -5.38 -17.62
N TRP A 622 -18.31 -6.71 -17.69
CA TRP A 622 -17.61 -7.57 -16.74
C TRP A 622 -16.12 -7.26 -16.62
N LYS A 623 -15.46 -6.88 -17.73
CA LYS A 623 -14.03 -6.55 -17.74
C LYS A 623 -13.74 -5.30 -16.92
N SER A 624 -14.55 -4.25 -17.11
CA SER A 624 -14.41 -3.01 -16.34
C SER A 624 -14.79 -3.21 -14.88
N ALA A 625 -15.87 -3.98 -14.60
CA ALA A 625 -16.24 -4.35 -13.24
C ALA A 625 -15.10 -5.09 -12.52
N PHE A 626 -14.50 -6.11 -13.16
CA PHE A 626 -13.40 -6.88 -12.62
C PHE A 626 -12.18 -6.00 -12.31
N SER A 627 -11.76 -5.14 -13.26
CA SER A 627 -10.63 -4.23 -13.07
C SER A 627 -10.87 -3.26 -11.91
N THR A 628 -12.08 -2.70 -11.78
CA THR A 628 -12.41 -1.80 -10.67
C THR A 628 -12.44 -2.53 -9.33
N LEU A 629 -12.92 -3.78 -9.28
CA LEU A 629 -12.87 -4.60 -8.08
C LEU A 629 -11.44 -4.95 -7.67
N GLU A 630 -10.52 -5.20 -8.61
CA GLU A 630 -9.10 -5.35 -8.30
C GLU A 630 -8.51 -4.10 -7.65
N LYS A 631 -8.94 -2.91 -8.08
CA LYS A 631 -8.51 -1.64 -7.46
C LYS A 631 -8.99 -1.55 -6.02
N ILE A 632 -10.25 -1.89 -5.76
CA ILE A 632 -10.79 -1.93 -4.38
C ILE A 632 -10.03 -2.97 -3.54
N LEU A 633 -9.75 -4.15 -4.10
CA LEU A 633 -9.04 -5.21 -3.39
C LEU A 633 -7.65 -4.75 -2.94
N LYS A 634 -6.92 -4.01 -3.78
CA LYS A 634 -5.61 -3.45 -3.40
C LYS A 634 -5.70 -2.42 -2.28
N LEU A 635 -6.82 -1.69 -2.17
CA LEU A 635 -7.02 -0.71 -1.09
C LEU A 635 -7.29 -1.41 0.24
N ILE A 636 -8.18 -2.41 0.26
CA ILE A 636 -8.55 -3.11 1.50
C ILE A 636 -7.53 -4.18 1.90
N ARG A 637 -6.69 -4.62 0.96
CA ARG A 637 -5.67 -5.66 1.16
C ARG A 637 -4.30 -5.18 0.67
N PRO A 638 -3.57 -4.43 1.50
CA PRO A 638 -2.23 -3.95 1.17
C PRO A 638 -1.21 -5.09 0.95
N LEU A 639 -1.44 -6.25 1.58
CA LEU A 639 -0.59 -7.43 1.44
C LEU A 639 -1.46 -8.70 1.27
N ASN A 640 -1.27 -9.39 0.14
CA ASN A 640 -1.95 -10.62 -0.22
C ASN A 640 -1.20 -11.84 0.35
N ILE A 641 -1.52 -12.18 1.60
CA ILE A 641 -0.90 -13.30 2.33
C ILE A 641 -1.05 -14.65 1.60
N PRO A 642 -2.22 -15.04 1.05
CA PRO A 642 -2.31 -16.28 0.27
C PRO A 642 -1.37 -16.33 -0.93
N GLU A 643 -1.25 -15.24 -1.69
CA GLU A 643 -0.31 -15.19 -2.81
C GLU A 643 1.14 -15.29 -2.34
N LEU A 644 1.49 -14.61 -1.25
CA LEU A 644 2.83 -14.69 -0.66
C LEU A 644 3.20 -16.14 -0.32
N PHE A 645 2.28 -16.93 0.26
CA PHE A 645 2.53 -18.34 0.55
C PHE A 645 2.73 -19.17 -0.73
N ARG A 646 1.93 -18.96 -1.78
CA ARG A 646 2.15 -19.64 -3.07
C ARG A 646 3.51 -19.29 -3.68
N LEU A 647 3.93 -18.02 -3.57
CA LEU A 647 5.25 -17.59 -4.01
C LEU A 647 6.35 -18.24 -3.17
N PHE A 648 6.16 -18.40 -1.86
CA PHE A 648 7.10 -19.12 -0.99
C PHE A 648 7.21 -20.60 -1.35
N GLU A 649 6.10 -21.27 -1.67
CA GLU A 649 6.12 -22.64 -2.18
C GLU A 649 6.95 -22.75 -3.46
N LYS A 650 6.75 -21.85 -4.42
CA LYS A 650 7.57 -21.78 -5.66
C LYS A 650 9.05 -21.52 -5.37
N VAL A 651 9.33 -20.68 -4.38
CA VAL A 651 10.70 -20.40 -3.91
C VAL A 651 11.33 -21.65 -3.28
N ASP A 652 10.58 -22.41 -2.49
CA ASP A 652 11.04 -23.65 -1.87
C ASP A 652 11.29 -24.75 -2.91
N GLU A 653 10.36 -24.94 -3.84
CA GLU A 653 10.55 -25.84 -4.99
C GLU A 653 11.82 -25.47 -5.77
N THR A 654 12.02 -24.18 -6.03
CA THR A 654 13.21 -23.69 -6.73
C THR A 654 14.49 -23.93 -5.95
N ALA A 655 14.49 -23.65 -4.63
CA ALA A 655 15.62 -23.90 -3.76
C ALA A 655 16.02 -25.39 -3.77
N HIS A 656 15.02 -26.29 -3.75
CA HIS A 656 15.27 -27.72 -3.89
C HIS A 656 15.91 -28.11 -5.22
N LEU A 657 15.56 -27.45 -6.33
CA LEU A 657 16.12 -27.73 -7.66
C LEU A 657 17.58 -27.26 -7.83
N ILE A 658 17.99 -26.23 -7.11
CA ILE A 658 19.34 -25.63 -7.24
C ILE A 658 20.31 -26.06 -6.13
N LYS A 659 19.81 -26.74 -5.10
CA LYS A 659 20.59 -27.16 -3.95
C LYS A 659 21.78 -28.05 -4.33
N GLY A 660 22.98 -27.58 -4.01
CA GLY A 660 24.23 -28.30 -4.27
C GLY A 660 24.67 -28.33 -5.74
N GLU A 661 24.01 -27.57 -6.61
CA GLU A 661 24.33 -27.47 -8.03
C GLU A 661 25.14 -26.20 -8.33
N ASP A 662 25.92 -26.22 -9.41
CA ASP A 662 26.58 -25.02 -9.90
C ASP A 662 25.55 -24.09 -10.57
N ILE A 663 25.41 -22.88 -10.01
CA ILE A 663 24.44 -21.90 -10.47
C ILE A 663 25.09 -20.59 -10.91
N ILE A 664 24.47 -19.92 -11.89
CA ILE A 664 24.71 -18.52 -12.22
C ILE A 664 23.43 -17.75 -11.94
N LEU A 665 23.50 -16.86 -10.95
CA LEU A 665 22.41 -15.96 -10.60
C LEU A 665 22.57 -14.63 -11.34
N LEU A 666 21.63 -14.29 -12.23
CA LEU A 666 21.66 -13.01 -12.94
C LEU A 666 20.89 -11.96 -12.13
N LEU A 667 21.56 -10.91 -11.66
CA LEU A 667 20.96 -9.84 -10.87
C LEU A 667 20.93 -8.52 -11.64
N GLY A 668 19.93 -7.68 -11.38
CA GLY A 668 19.78 -6.36 -11.99
C GLY A 668 18.33 -5.88 -12.00
N GLY A 669 18.12 -4.59 -12.23
CA GLY A 669 16.78 -4.00 -12.32
C GLY A 669 15.91 -4.59 -13.42
N THR A 670 14.60 -4.29 -13.38
CA THR A 670 13.68 -4.63 -14.46
C THR A 670 14.13 -4.01 -15.78
N GLY A 671 14.10 -4.78 -16.87
CA GLY A 671 14.57 -4.32 -18.19
C GLY A 671 16.07 -4.43 -18.46
N ALA A 672 16.89 -4.88 -17.48
CA ALA A 672 18.34 -5.05 -17.66
C ALA A 672 18.75 -6.17 -18.65
N GLY A 673 17.79 -6.89 -19.26
CA GLY A 673 18.06 -7.92 -20.26
C GLY A 673 18.40 -9.30 -19.70
N LYS A 674 18.05 -9.60 -18.44
CA LYS A 674 18.31 -10.90 -17.78
C LYS A 674 17.71 -12.08 -18.54
N SER A 675 16.39 -12.11 -18.69
CA SER A 675 15.66 -13.17 -19.41
C SER A 675 16.13 -13.31 -20.86
N THR A 676 16.36 -12.20 -21.56
CA THR A 676 16.92 -12.19 -22.93
C THR A 676 18.31 -12.83 -22.99
N THR A 677 19.15 -12.55 -21.99
CA THR A 677 20.50 -13.13 -21.87
C THR A 677 20.42 -14.64 -21.62
N ILE A 678 19.50 -15.11 -20.77
CA ILE A 678 19.31 -16.55 -20.51
C ILE A 678 18.82 -17.26 -21.78
N HIS A 679 17.90 -16.65 -22.55
CA HIS A 679 17.53 -17.21 -23.84
C HIS A 679 18.71 -17.37 -24.79
N PHE A 680 19.55 -16.33 -24.89
CA PHE A 680 20.75 -16.35 -25.72
C PHE A 680 21.72 -17.45 -25.27
N LEU A 681 22.05 -17.49 -23.97
CA LEU A 681 22.98 -18.47 -23.40
C LEU A 681 22.45 -19.89 -23.49
N GLY A 682 21.13 -20.10 -23.38
CA GLY A 682 20.48 -21.40 -23.56
C GLY A 682 20.21 -21.78 -25.02
N GLY A 683 20.82 -21.07 -25.97
CA GLY A 683 20.84 -21.46 -27.38
C GLY A 683 19.54 -21.19 -28.14
N SER A 684 18.69 -20.29 -27.64
CA SER A 684 17.51 -19.82 -28.38
C SER A 684 17.95 -19.00 -29.59
N LEU A 685 17.23 -19.14 -30.71
CA LEU A 685 17.37 -18.22 -31.83
C LEU A 685 16.59 -16.95 -31.51
N LEU A 686 17.29 -15.82 -31.44
CA LEU A 686 16.70 -14.50 -31.19
C LEU A 686 16.55 -13.72 -32.49
N LYS A 687 15.48 -12.93 -32.61
CA LYS A 687 15.26 -12.01 -33.74
C LYS A 687 14.76 -10.67 -33.24
N GLU A 688 15.25 -9.59 -33.85
CA GLU A 688 14.69 -8.26 -33.63
C GLU A 688 13.33 -8.14 -34.34
N ILE A 689 12.30 -7.78 -33.59
CA ILE A 689 10.94 -7.54 -34.05
C ILE A 689 10.45 -6.20 -33.52
N LYS A 690 9.40 -5.63 -34.13
CA LYS A 690 8.69 -4.47 -33.57
C LYS A 690 7.43 -4.94 -32.86
N VAL A 691 7.30 -4.57 -31.58
CA VAL A 691 6.10 -4.78 -30.76
C VAL A 691 5.63 -3.40 -30.30
N THR A 692 4.40 -3.02 -30.64
CA THR A 692 3.82 -1.70 -30.33
C THR A 692 4.75 -0.52 -30.66
N GLY A 693 5.46 -0.59 -31.80
CA GLY A 693 6.40 0.44 -32.24
C GLY A 693 7.81 0.39 -31.62
N LEU A 694 8.01 -0.41 -30.57
CA LEU A 694 9.30 -0.60 -29.90
C LEU A 694 10.08 -1.78 -30.49
N ASN A 695 11.40 -1.64 -30.59
CA ASN A 695 12.26 -2.76 -30.98
C ASN A 695 12.38 -3.76 -29.83
N HIS A 696 12.24 -5.04 -30.13
CA HIS A 696 12.24 -6.12 -29.17
C HIS A 696 13.08 -7.30 -29.70
N ILE A 697 14.02 -7.79 -28.88
CA ILE A 697 14.75 -9.02 -29.18
C ILE A 697 13.93 -10.19 -28.65
N HIS A 698 13.30 -10.94 -29.56
CA HIS A 698 12.36 -11.99 -29.23
C HIS A 698 12.89 -13.39 -29.57
N PRO A 699 12.69 -14.41 -28.72
CA PRO A 699 13.03 -15.80 -29.04
C PRO A 699 12.07 -16.37 -30.08
N VAL A 700 12.57 -16.62 -31.30
CA VAL A 700 11.79 -17.21 -32.40
C VAL A 700 11.91 -18.74 -32.46
N ARG A 701 12.95 -19.31 -31.86
CA ARG A 701 13.11 -20.77 -31.74
C ARG A 701 13.80 -21.12 -30.43
N ILE A 702 13.07 -21.79 -29.55
CA ILE A 702 13.56 -22.23 -28.24
C ILE A 702 13.97 -23.69 -28.33
N LYS A 703 15.24 -24.00 -28.09
CA LYS A 703 15.76 -25.38 -28.08
C LYS A 703 15.59 -26.05 -26.72
N ASN A 704 15.98 -25.36 -25.65
CA ASN A 704 15.87 -25.85 -24.29
C ASN A 704 14.40 -25.76 -23.81
N PRO A 705 13.77 -26.88 -23.38
CA PRO A 705 12.39 -26.85 -22.93
C PRO A 705 12.14 -25.97 -21.70
N ASP A 706 13.13 -25.81 -20.81
CA ASP A 706 13.00 -25.01 -19.58
C ASP A 706 12.79 -23.53 -19.90
N LEU A 707 13.40 -23.05 -20.99
CA LEU A 707 13.25 -21.68 -21.48
C LEU A 707 11.85 -21.35 -22.00
N LYS A 708 10.96 -22.32 -22.20
CA LYS A 708 9.57 -22.05 -22.62
C LYS A 708 8.77 -21.31 -21.56
N LYS A 709 9.21 -21.40 -20.29
CA LYS A 709 8.59 -20.70 -19.16
C LYS A 709 9.11 -19.27 -19.00
N ILE A 710 10.23 -18.94 -19.64
CA ILE A 710 10.82 -17.60 -19.60
C ILE A 710 10.25 -16.79 -20.76
N THR A 711 9.76 -15.61 -20.44
CA THR A 711 9.18 -14.67 -21.41
C THR A 711 10.02 -13.40 -21.46
N THR A 712 10.25 -12.88 -22.66
CA THR A 712 10.91 -11.58 -22.87
C THR A 712 9.91 -10.57 -23.39
N THR A 713 9.98 -9.33 -22.91
CA THR A 713 9.16 -8.22 -23.41
C THR A 713 10.03 -6.98 -23.66
N PRO A 714 9.60 -6.02 -24.50
CA PRO A 714 10.30 -4.74 -24.67
C PRO A 714 10.00 -3.72 -23.57
N PHE A 715 9.09 -4.04 -22.64
CA PHE A 715 8.62 -3.13 -21.63
C PHE A 715 9.47 -3.27 -20.36
N ALA A 716 9.67 -2.18 -19.63
CA ALA A 716 10.31 -2.18 -18.32
C ALA A 716 9.36 -2.71 -17.24
N ARG A 717 8.78 -3.90 -17.45
CA ARG A 717 7.95 -4.63 -16.49
C ARG A 717 8.51 -6.03 -16.34
N SER A 718 8.67 -6.48 -15.09
CA SER A 718 9.14 -7.84 -14.84
C SER A 718 8.14 -8.83 -15.44
N GLN A 719 8.63 -9.97 -15.92
CA GLN A 719 7.77 -11.09 -16.32
C GLN A 719 7.99 -12.28 -15.40
N THR A 720 9.10 -12.24 -14.67
CA THR A 720 9.57 -13.29 -13.80
C THR A 720 9.13 -12.88 -12.39
N GLN A 721 8.23 -13.65 -11.79
CA GLN A 721 7.70 -13.37 -10.44
C GLN A 721 8.44 -14.13 -9.34
N CYS A 722 9.18 -15.18 -9.71
CA CYS A 722 10.03 -15.97 -8.82
C CYS A 722 11.29 -16.38 -9.56
N ILE A 723 12.35 -16.69 -8.83
CA ILE A 723 13.57 -17.24 -9.44
C ILE A 723 13.21 -18.47 -10.26
N THR A 724 13.58 -18.47 -11.54
CA THR A 724 13.29 -19.57 -12.46
C THR A 724 14.61 -20.24 -12.87
N PRO A 725 14.90 -21.46 -12.40
CA PRO A 725 16.12 -22.17 -12.77
C PRO A 725 15.99 -22.77 -14.18
N VAL A 726 17.03 -22.58 -14.99
CA VAL A 726 17.14 -23.14 -16.35
C VAL A 726 18.42 -23.95 -16.43
N ARG A 727 18.29 -25.27 -16.58
CA ARG A 727 19.46 -26.14 -16.72
C ARG A 727 19.97 -26.08 -18.15
N ILE A 728 21.25 -25.73 -18.32
CA ILE A 728 21.92 -25.71 -19.62
C ILE A 728 22.99 -26.78 -19.63
N TYR A 729 22.86 -27.75 -20.55
CA TYR A 729 23.94 -28.69 -20.84
C TYR A 729 24.90 -28.08 -21.86
N PHE A 730 26.21 -28.13 -21.58
CA PHE A 730 27.20 -27.50 -22.47
C PHE A 730 27.15 -28.05 -23.90
N ARG A 731 26.87 -29.35 -24.06
CA ARG A 731 26.67 -29.98 -25.38
C ARG A 731 25.56 -29.34 -26.23
N ASP A 732 24.51 -28.82 -25.60
CA ASP A 732 23.35 -28.25 -26.30
C ASP A 732 23.65 -26.85 -26.86
N VAL A 733 24.72 -26.21 -26.35
CA VAL A 733 25.19 -24.88 -26.72
C VAL A 733 26.57 -24.90 -27.39
N GLY A 734 27.03 -26.08 -27.83
CA GLY A 734 28.25 -26.25 -28.63
C GLY A 734 29.53 -26.60 -27.85
N GLY A 735 29.42 -26.86 -26.55
CA GLY A 735 30.51 -27.41 -25.74
C GLY A 735 30.74 -28.91 -25.95
N SER A 736 31.93 -29.39 -25.63
CA SER A 736 32.33 -30.80 -25.78
C SER A 736 32.05 -31.67 -24.55
N TYR A 737 31.55 -31.09 -23.46
CA TYR A 737 31.36 -31.76 -22.16
C TYR A 737 29.88 -32.05 -21.88
N ASN A 738 29.61 -33.13 -21.15
CA ASN A 738 28.26 -33.54 -20.70
C ASN A 738 27.82 -32.85 -19.39
N GLU A 739 28.63 -31.93 -18.87
CA GLU A 739 28.30 -31.15 -17.68
C GLU A 739 27.20 -30.13 -17.97
N SER A 740 26.56 -29.67 -16.90
CA SER A 740 25.49 -28.68 -16.95
C SER A 740 25.70 -27.61 -15.90
N ILE A 741 25.19 -26.42 -16.19
CA ILE A 741 25.08 -25.32 -15.23
C ILE A 741 23.64 -24.85 -15.17
N ILE A 742 23.18 -24.35 -14.03
CA ILE A 742 21.85 -23.77 -13.91
C ILE A 742 21.97 -22.25 -14.03
N LEU A 743 21.30 -21.65 -15.02
CA LEU A 743 21.09 -20.21 -15.06
C LEU A 743 19.79 -19.89 -14.34
N CYS A 744 19.84 -18.98 -13.37
CA CYS A 744 18.66 -18.55 -12.63
C CYS A 744 18.20 -17.19 -13.16
N ASP A 745 17.02 -17.17 -13.78
CA ASP A 745 16.34 -15.90 -14.08
C ASP A 745 15.75 -15.35 -12.79
N THR A 746 16.22 -14.20 -12.35
CA THR A 746 15.65 -13.54 -11.17
C THR A 746 14.71 -12.44 -11.61
N PRO A 747 13.74 -12.09 -10.76
CA PRO A 747 12.98 -10.86 -10.94
C PRO A 747 13.87 -9.62 -10.85
N GLY A 748 13.37 -8.48 -11.33
CA GLY A 748 14.07 -7.21 -11.20
C GLY A 748 14.09 -6.71 -9.75
N PHE A 749 15.14 -6.00 -9.36
CA PHE A 749 15.06 -5.15 -8.16
C PHE A 749 13.99 -4.08 -8.34
N GLU A 750 13.34 -3.69 -7.24
CA GLU A 750 12.22 -2.73 -7.23
C GLU A 750 11.09 -3.19 -8.17
N ASP A 751 10.74 -4.47 -8.10
CA ASP A 751 9.77 -5.05 -9.01
C ASP A 751 8.39 -4.39 -8.85
N THR A 752 7.79 -4.02 -9.97
CA THR A 752 6.49 -3.35 -10.05
C THR A 752 5.29 -4.26 -9.78
N HIS A 753 5.51 -5.54 -9.43
CA HIS A 753 4.45 -6.54 -9.25
C HIS A 753 3.79 -6.50 -7.87
N GLY A 754 4.35 -5.75 -6.93
CA GLY A 754 3.81 -5.59 -5.58
C GLY A 754 4.74 -6.13 -4.50
N PRO A 755 4.44 -5.82 -3.22
CA PRO A 755 5.27 -6.17 -2.08
C PRO A 755 5.42 -7.68 -1.89
N GLU A 756 4.43 -8.49 -2.29
CA GLU A 756 4.48 -9.95 -2.13
C GLU A 756 5.59 -10.58 -2.96
N VAL A 757 5.71 -10.12 -4.22
CA VAL A 757 6.75 -10.57 -5.15
C VAL A 757 8.12 -10.14 -4.65
N ASP A 758 8.25 -8.90 -4.18
CA ASP A 758 9.53 -8.40 -3.64
C ASP A 758 10.00 -9.19 -2.41
N ILE A 759 9.10 -9.47 -1.46
CA ILE A 759 9.38 -10.30 -0.29
C ILE A 759 9.79 -11.71 -0.69
N ALA A 760 9.01 -12.36 -1.58
CA ALA A 760 9.31 -13.70 -2.06
C ALA A 760 10.66 -13.77 -2.78
N ASN A 761 11.00 -12.74 -3.54
CA ASN A 761 12.28 -12.66 -4.26
C ASN A 761 13.46 -12.46 -3.32
N GLY A 762 13.33 -11.60 -2.31
CA GLY A 762 14.35 -11.45 -1.27
C GLY A 762 14.67 -12.79 -0.60
N ILE A 763 13.62 -13.53 -0.20
CA ILE A 763 13.78 -14.87 0.40
C ILE A 763 14.36 -15.86 -0.61
N GLY A 764 13.92 -15.83 -1.86
CA GLY A 764 14.41 -16.70 -2.93
C GLY A 764 15.90 -16.51 -3.19
N ILE A 765 16.38 -15.27 -3.25
CA ILE A 765 17.81 -14.97 -3.44
C ILE A 765 18.62 -15.49 -2.26
N VAL A 766 18.16 -15.25 -1.02
CA VAL A 766 18.84 -15.75 0.18
C VAL A 766 18.93 -17.28 0.17
N LYS A 767 17.84 -17.99 -0.19
CA LYS A 767 17.85 -19.45 -0.29
C LYS A 767 18.78 -19.93 -1.40
N ALA A 768 18.77 -19.28 -2.56
CA ALA A 768 19.66 -19.62 -3.67
C ALA A 768 21.15 -19.47 -3.31
N ILE A 769 21.52 -18.44 -2.54
CA ILE A 769 22.90 -18.23 -2.07
C ILE A 769 23.31 -19.28 -1.04
N LYS A 770 22.38 -19.73 -0.19
CA LYS A 770 22.67 -20.72 0.87
C LYS A 770 22.95 -22.12 0.34
N GLY A 771 22.48 -22.46 -0.87
CA GLY A 771 22.61 -23.80 -1.46
C GLY A 771 21.60 -24.78 -0.87
#